data_AF-A0A416W7Y8-F1
#
_entry.id   AF-A0A416W7Y8-F1
#
_cell.length_a   1.000
_cell.length_b   1.000
_cell.length_c   1.000
_cell.angle_alpha   90.00
_cell.angle_beta   90.00
_cell.angle_gamma   90.00
#
_symmetry.space_group_name_H-M   'P 1'
#
loop_
_entity.id
_entity.type
_entity.pdbx_description
1 polymer ?
#
loop_
_entity_poly.entity_id
_entity_poly.type
_entity_poly.pdbx_seq_one_letter_code
_entity_poly.pdbx_strand_id
1 'polypeptide(L)'
;MKIGNFIYVLWFVLAGFMVGCEDDDSLFSGNENYITSFRLVQGENTYAGSIVGDSLILSVPEGVSFENAVVEFTASENATLNPDPSTITNWGEERMFTVTSYNQTQRVYRYLVVRTLAVQAGDVVLTTSEEIEAFAVRGINKIEGNLVIGKLVGTVKEDTLTSLSLLSSLKEVTGKVTIHPTYGGVSLDGLQSLEKVGGFTMVARASQYGAFGLTGLKEINLSNLKKVGSNFSISADTLYTVNLSALESVGGDFTFETRDIRDMDLSALQTIAGKFSFPGRNGNMLFPERVELPRLNMVGGKVEIRNSNRLKELLFPALVSAEGITLEQTGSLEKVELGQLREVVESLTLQWTHRVKEYNFSQLQSAGGIKVYYIEDLEKVNLEQLSQIGAQGLTVEFCNKLNDLDLSALTIVQGSLSLPSFVTDVNTLKEVGGNFTFSASAENFDGFNNLIQVGGNFVLNGTAKEISGFKALVSIKGTMTLNNMNNVTNINGFDALKSIGSILSVQNMEKVEQISFLTNLHGAHFTQCSFSALPALQGLDVSNFSIDKLTLNNVGSDFVLRGNTKFEGEVTLNNCRGIRFEGIENVQTLIVSCFVQQEPAVFNFTNLRKVGKLTTNLGYSANAAAMCFPDLEEVEGTLTLSEGSSAQQMQPTQFPTLRKVGALTYTGVISVLNLPVLENVDGEFRVSTSYQNGPVKMLEEIRVPNLKRVGGLVLTSNAYSANNYNNVITDLKCFGTLENADYINIQKQAGLVSFEGLEKVISKLEDEGTWVVSENGYNPTFEQVKEGELVK
;
A
#
# COMPACT_ATOMS: atom_id res chain seq x y z
N MET A 1 17.82 24.57 37.22
CA MET A 1 17.10 24.99 38.45
C MET A 1 16.97 23.74 39.32
N LYS A 2 17.68 23.72 40.46
CA LYS A 2 17.43 22.93 41.71
C LYS A 2 17.24 21.41 41.56
N ILE A 3 18.04 20.50 42.12
CA ILE A 3 18.77 20.47 43.41
C ILE A 3 20.04 19.62 43.22
N GLY A 4 21.18 20.15 43.63
CA GLY A 4 22.40 19.40 43.91
C GLY A 4 22.94 19.82 45.27
N ASN A 5 23.57 18.90 45.99
CA ASN A 5 24.70 19.11 46.93
C ASN A 5 25.04 17.74 47.55
N PHE A 6 26.17 17.11 47.21
CA PHE A 6 27.51 17.34 47.79
C PHE A 6 27.54 17.22 49.32
N ILE A 7 27.95 16.04 49.81
CA ILE A 7 28.38 15.84 51.19
C ILE A 7 29.89 16.11 51.24
N TYR A 8 30.24 17.18 51.95
CA TYR A 8 31.62 17.55 52.26
C TYR A 8 32.11 16.81 53.50
N VAL A 9 33.35 16.32 53.42
CA VAL A 9 34.20 15.92 54.55
C VAL A 9 34.59 17.18 55.32
N LEU A 10 34.44 17.19 56.66
CA LEU A 10 35.05 18.22 57.50
C LEU A 10 35.63 17.62 58.78
N TRP A 11 36.94 17.75 58.91
CA TRP A 11 37.72 17.67 60.14
C TRP A 11 37.69 19.06 60.82
N PHE A 12 37.54 19.13 62.16
CA PHE A 12 38.46 19.81 63.11
C PHE A 12 37.86 19.98 64.54
N VAL A 13 38.65 19.49 65.51
CA VAL A 13 39.09 20.08 66.80
C VAL A 13 38.17 20.27 68.04
N LEU A 14 38.74 19.74 69.14
CA LEU A 14 38.55 20.01 70.58
C LEU A 14 38.21 21.46 70.98
N ALA A 15 37.26 21.61 71.90
CA ALA A 15 37.36 22.53 73.04
C ALA A 15 36.42 22.05 74.17
N GLY A 16 36.95 21.94 75.39
CA GLY A 16 36.22 21.48 76.56
C GLY A 16 35.36 22.56 77.22
N PHE A 17 34.37 22.11 78.00
CA PHE A 17 33.79 22.84 79.12
C PHE A 17 33.50 21.86 80.25
N MET A 18 34.07 22.12 81.42
CA MET A 18 33.66 21.54 82.70
C MET A 18 32.59 22.42 83.35
N VAL A 19 31.52 21.79 83.83
CA VAL A 19 30.70 22.07 85.04
C VAL A 19 29.98 20.73 85.31
N GLY A 20 29.84 20.11 86.48
CA GLY A 20 30.06 20.39 87.90
C GLY A 20 29.14 19.40 88.64
N CYS A 21 29.69 18.63 89.60
CA CYS A 21 29.07 17.49 90.31
C CYS A 21 27.71 17.75 90.97
N GLU A 22 26.91 16.69 91.08
CA GLU A 22 26.29 16.27 92.35
C GLU A 22 26.20 14.73 92.42
N ASP A 23 26.67 14.17 93.53
CA ASP A 23 26.71 12.74 93.88
C ASP A 23 25.33 12.25 94.36
N ASP A 24 24.83 11.12 93.85
CA ASP A 24 24.55 9.89 94.61
C ASP A 24 23.89 8.81 93.73
N ASP A 25 24.02 7.57 94.19
CA ASP A 25 23.43 6.31 93.69
C ASP A 25 24.14 5.61 92.52
N SER A 26 24.33 4.30 92.69
CA SER A 26 25.00 3.39 91.76
C SER A 26 24.52 3.60 90.32
N LEU A 27 25.35 4.26 89.50
CA LEU A 27 25.03 4.70 88.14
C LEU A 27 24.77 3.56 87.13
N PHE A 28 24.76 2.30 87.55
CA PHE A 28 24.52 1.16 86.68
C PHE A 28 23.07 0.65 86.79
N SER A 29 22.20 1.15 85.91
CA SER A 29 20.81 0.65 85.74
C SER A 29 20.75 -0.74 85.09
N GLY A 30 21.83 -1.18 84.44
CA GLY A 30 21.95 -2.50 83.79
C GLY A 30 20.92 -2.79 82.70
N ASN A 31 20.21 -1.76 82.20
CA ASN A 31 19.15 -1.85 81.19
C ASN A 31 19.62 -1.53 79.77
N GLU A 32 20.90 -1.27 79.59
CA GLU A 32 21.48 -0.92 78.31
C GLU A 32 21.68 -2.17 77.45
N ASN A 33 21.05 -2.21 76.27
CA ASN A 33 21.06 -3.32 75.34
C ASN A 33 21.35 -2.88 73.90
N TYR A 34 22.32 -1.97 73.72
CA TYR A 34 22.64 -1.42 72.41
C TYR A 34 24.02 -1.84 71.91
N ILE A 35 24.16 -1.97 70.58
CA ILE A 35 25.44 -2.14 69.91
C ILE A 35 26.00 -0.73 69.65
N THR A 36 27.21 -0.45 70.09
CA THR A 36 27.87 0.86 69.94
C THR A 36 28.69 0.94 68.67
N SER A 37 29.30 -0.17 68.26
CA SER A 37 30.00 -0.29 66.97
C SER A 37 30.15 -1.74 66.56
N PHE A 38 30.33 -1.99 65.26
CA PHE A 38 30.80 -3.27 64.77
C PHE A 38 31.65 -3.06 63.52
N ARG A 39 32.56 -3.99 63.23
CA ARG A 39 33.43 -3.94 62.05
C ARG A 39 33.79 -5.33 61.55
N LEU A 40 33.93 -5.47 60.23
CA LEU A 40 34.52 -6.66 59.62
C LEU A 40 36.04 -6.50 59.59
N VAL A 41 36.76 -7.52 60.06
CA VAL A 41 38.21 -7.65 59.95
C VAL A 41 38.52 -8.78 58.97
N GLN A 42 39.22 -8.45 57.89
CA GLN A 42 39.68 -9.42 56.89
C GLN A 42 41.16 -9.14 56.54
N GLY A 43 42.07 -9.94 57.10
CA GLY A 43 43.50 -9.69 56.97
C GLY A 43 43.88 -8.32 57.53
N GLU A 44 44.54 -7.47 56.73
CA GLU A 44 44.89 -6.09 57.09
C GLU A 44 43.74 -5.09 56.86
N ASN A 45 42.66 -5.49 56.19
CA ASN A 45 41.55 -4.60 55.85
C ASN A 45 40.48 -4.63 56.94
N THR A 46 39.97 -3.44 57.29
CA THR A 46 38.87 -3.26 58.23
C THR A 46 37.73 -2.46 57.60
N TYR A 47 36.51 -2.97 57.72
CA TYR A 47 35.30 -2.32 57.21
C TYR A 47 34.37 -1.99 58.38
N ALA A 48 34.21 -0.70 58.68
CA ALA A 48 33.33 -0.25 59.73
C ALA A 48 31.86 -0.46 59.33
N GLY A 49 31.09 -1.07 60.22
CA GLY A 49 29.64 -1.19 60.09
C GLY A 49 28.91 0.08 60.48
N SER A 50 27.77 0.34 59.83
CA SER A 50 26.90 1.47 60.15
C SER A 50 25.69 0.99 60.96
N ILE A 51 25.33 1.74 62.01
CA ILE A 51 24.17 1.43 62.86
C ILE A 51 23.11 2.51 62.61
N VAL A 52 21.96 2.12 62.06
CA VAL A 52 20.85 3.02 61.75
C VAL A 52 19.58 2.47 62.41
N GLY A 53 19.19 3.06 63.54
CA GLY A 53 18.10 2.54 64.36
C GLY A 53 18.42 1.12 64.85
N ASP A 54 17.57 0.16 64.52
CA ASP A 54 17.75 -1.26 64.83
C ASP A 54 18.35 -2.07 63.65
N SER A 55 19.00 -1.40 62.69
CA SER A 55 19.68 -2.04 61.55
C SER A 55 21.20 -1.90 61.66
N LEU A 56 21.90 -3.01 61.45
CA LEU A 56 23.36 -3.11 61.40
C LEU A 56 23.76 -3.36 59.94
N ILE A 57 24.25 -2.32 59.28
CA ILE A 57 24.54 -2.34 57.84
C ILE A 57 26.05 -2.46 57.64
N LEU A 58 26.50 -3.62 57.14
CA LEU A 58 27.89 -3.82 56.75
C LEU A 58 28.06 -3.55 55.25
N SER A 59 28.63 -2.39 54.91
CA SER A 59 28.96 -2.05 53.52
C SER A 59 30.38 -2.53 53.18
N VAL A 60 30.49 -3.47 52.26
CA VAL A 60 31.79 -4.02 51.82
C VAL A 60 31.89 -4.00 50.29
N PRO A 61 33.06 -3.72 49.70
CA PRO A 61 33.25 -3.87 48.27
C PRO A 61 32.95 -5.29 47.76
N GLU A 62 32.52 -5.40 46.50
CA GLU A 62 32.14 -6.66 45.86
C GLU A 62 33.25 -7.73 45.95
N GLY A 63 34.52 -7.35 45.72
CA GLY A 63 35.66 -8.27 45.69
C GLY A 63 36.16 -8.77 47.06
N VAL A 64 35.56 -8.32 48.16
CA VAL A 64 35.99 -8.66 49.52
C VAL A 64 35.43 -10.04 49.89
N SER A 65 36.29 -11.05 49.99
CA SER A 65 35.87 -12.37 50.48
C SER A 65 35.44 -12.30 51.95
N PHE A 66 34.52 -13.16 52.38
CA PHE A 66 34.21 -13.34 53.80
C PHE A 66 34.91 -14.58 54.38
N GLU A 67 35.71 -15.27 53.57
CA GLU A 67 36.48 -16.42 54.00
C GLU A 67 37.49 -16.02 55.08
N ASN A 68 37.40 -16.68 56.25
CA ASN A 68 38.14 -16.35 57.48
C ASN A 68 37.94 -14.93 58.02
N ALA A 69 36.88 -14.24 57.61
CA ALA A 69 36.58 -12.90 58.12
C ALA A 69 35.86 -12.98 59.48
N VAL A 70 36.20 -12.07 60.38
CA VAL A 70 35.58 -11.96 61.72
C VAL A 70 34.89 -10.62 61.82
N VAL A 71 33.63 -10.60 62.26
CA VAL A 71 32.94 -9.35 62.60
C VAL A 71 33.04 -9.14 64.10
N GLU A 72 33.73 -8.08 64.50
CA GLU A 72 33.86 -7.67 65.89
C GLU A 72 32.69 -6.76 66.26
N PHE A 73 32.06 -7.02 67.39
CA PHE A 73 30.99 -6.21 67.96
C PHE A 73 31.45 -5.54 69.25
N THR A 74 30.98 -4.32 69.48
CA THR A 74 31.04 -3.63 70.77
C THR A 74 29.61 -3.31 71.16
N ALA A 75 29.18 -3.77 72.34
CA ALA A 75 27.85 -3.54 72.87
C ALA A 75 27.94 -2.92 74.27
N SER A 76 26.79 -2.53 74.82
CA SER A 76 26.63 -2.04 76.19
C SER A 76 27.31 -2.96 77.20
N GLU A 77 27.83 -2.37 78.28
CA GLU A 77 28.58 -3.09 79.30
C GLU A 77 27.72 -4.22 79.91
N ASN A 78 28.31 -5.42 80.06
CA ASN A 78 27.64 -6.64 80.55
C ASN A 78 26.45 -7.15 79.70
N ALA A 79 26.26 -6.65 78.47
CA ALA A 79 25.26 -7.19 77.55
C ALA A 79 25.78 -8.43 76.80
N THR A 80 24.89 -9.39 76.53
CA THR A 80 25.19 -10.58 75.71
C THR A 80 24.54 -10.48 74.34
N LEU A 81 25.25 -10.95 73.30
CA LEU A 81 24.74 -11.04 71.93
C LEU A 81 24.38 -12.49 71.60
N ASN A 82 23.19 -12.68 71.04
CA ASN A 82 22.72 -13.96 70.51
C ASN A 82 22.28 -13.81 69.04
N PRO A 83 22.82 -14.58 68.08
CA PRO A 83 23.91 -15.56 68.24
C PRO A 83 25.24 -14.90 68.62
N ASP A 84 26.11 -15.67 69.27
CA ASP A 84 27.47 -15.23 69.63
C ASP A 84 28.27 -14.98 68.33
N PRO A 85 28.79 -13.76 68.09
CA PRO A 85 29.59 -13.44 66.92
C PRO A 85 30.75 -14.40 66.67
N SER A 86 31.40 -14.93 67.72
CA SER A 86 32.53 -15.86 67.58
C SER A 86 32.15 -17.21 66.95
N THR A 87 30.86 -17.56 66.97
CA THR A 87 30.34 -18.82 66.41
C THR A 87 29.90 -18.70 64.94
N ILE A 88 29.92 -17.50 64.38
CA ILE A 88 29.47 -17.24 63.01
C ILE A 88 30.61 -17.37 62.02
N THR A 89 30.40 -18.19 60.99
CA THR A 89 31.36 -18.39 59.89
C THR A 89 30.87 -17.84 58.54
N ASN A 90 29.57 -17.54 58.40
CA ASN A 90 28.93 -17.12 57.15
C ASN A 90 28.47 -15.66 57.16
N TRP A 91 29.37 -14.73 57.49
CA TRP A 91 29.07 -13.30 57.67
C TRP A 91 28.46 -12.57 56.46
N GLY A 92 28.41 -13.19 55.28
CA GLY A 92 27.73 -12.67 54.09
C GLY A 92 26.20 -12.74 54.14
N GLU A 93 25.61 -13.50 55.07
CA GLU A 93 24.16 -13.69 55.16
C GLU A 93 23.48 -12.75 56.17
N GLU A 94 22.28 -12.28 55.80
CA GLU A 94 21.37 -11.52 56.67
C GLU A 94 20.98 -12.32 57.91
N ARG A 95 20.95 -11.67 59.09
CA ARG A 95 20.54 -12.32 60.35
C ARG A 95 20.06 -11.35 61.40
N MET A 96 19.49 -11.88 62.49
CA MET A 96 19.07 -11.08 63.64
C MET A 96 20.04 -11.27 64.81
N PHE A 97 20.36 -10.18 65.50
CA PHE A 97 21.10 -10.20 66.77
C PHE A 97 20.19 -9.72 67.90
N THR A 98 20.05 -10.52 68.95
CA THR A 98 19.40 -10.09 70.19
C THR A 98 20.46 -9.69 71.18
N VAL A 99 20.42 -8.43 71.61
CA VAL A 99 21.26 -7.90 72.69
C VAL A 99 20.44 -7.98 73.97
N THR A 100 20.93 -8.74 74.95
CA THR A 100 20.29 -8.85 76.28
C THR A 100 21.15 -8.08 77.28
N SER A 101 20.58 -7.06 77.91
CA SER A 101 21.26 -6.30 78.96
C SER A 101 21.44 -7.13 80.23
N TYR A 102 22.24 -6.62 81.18
CA TYR A 102 22.44 -7.23 82.49
C TYR A 102 21.11 -7.53 83.24
N ASN A 103 20.12 -6.63 83.16
CA ASN A 103 18.81 -6.78 83.80
C ASN A 103 17.76 -7.53 82.95
N GLN A 104 18.17 -8.28 81.92
CA GLN A 104 17.31 -9.09 81.04
C GLN A 104 16.42 -8.32 80.05
N THR A 105 16.56 -7.00 79.91
CA THR A 105 15.87 -6.28 78.82
C THR A 105 16.54 -6.57 77.47
N GLN A 106 15.72 -6.81 76.44
CA GLN A 106 16.21 -7.23 75.13
C GLN A 106 15.94 -6.18 74.06
N ARG A 107 16.89 -6.09 73.12
CA ARG A 107 16.74 -5.33 71.89
C ARG A 107 17.23 -6.16 70.72
N VAL A 108 16.50 -6.11 69.62
CA VAL A 108 16.77 -6.94 68.44
C VAL A 108 17.26 -6.05 67.31
N TYR A 109 18.39 -6.41 66.72
CA TYR A 109 18.99 -5.75 65.58
C TYR A 109 18.95 -6.65 64.34
N ARG A 110 18.69 -6.06 63.16
CA ARG A 110 18.78 -6.74 61.86
C ARG A 110 20.12 -6.46 61.20
N TYR A 111 20.94 -7.48 61.01
CA TYR A 111 22.22 -7.42 60.32
C TYR A 111 22.05 -7.66 58.82
N LEU A 112 22.56 -6.71 58.02
CA LEU A 112 22.44 -6.64 56.57
C LEU A 112 23.82 -6.41 55.96
N VAL A 113 24.20 -7.21 54.96
CA VAL A 113 25.41 -6.98 54.17
C VAL A 113 25.03 -6.31 52.86
N VAL A 114 25.65 -5.16 52.58
CA VAL A 114 25.48 -4.43 51.33
C VAL A 114 26.79 -4.47 50.55
N ARG A 115 26.77 -5.17 49.41
CA ARG A 115 27.90 -5.17 48.46
C ARG A 115 27.93 -3.84 47.72
N THR A 116 29.09 -3.18 47.74
CA THR A 116 29.32 -1.91 47.05
C THR A 116 30.14 -2.14 45.78
N LEU A 117 29.73 -1.50 44.69
CA LEU A 117 30.44 -1.56 43.40
C LEU A 117 31.60 -0.56 43.42
N ALA A 118 32.78 -0.97 42.98
CA ALA A 118 33.83 -0.02 42.67
C ALA A 118 33.46 0.74 41.37
N VAL A 119 33.29 2.05 41.48
CA VAL A 119 32.79 2.91 40.39
C VAL A 119 33.94 3.71 39.77
N GLN A 120 33.99 3.75 38.44
CA GLN A 120 34.78 4.72 37.69
C GLN A 120 33.85 5.70 36.96
N ALA A 121 34.07 7.00 37.18
CA ALA A 121 33.46 8.05 36.37
C ALA A 121 34.23 8.31 35.06
N GLY A 122 33.49 8.63 34.00
CA GLY A 122 34.04 8.96 32.69
C GLY A 122 34.23 7.75 31.77
N ASP A 123 34.52 8.04 30.50
CA ASP A 123 34.66 7.03 29.46
C ASP A 123 35.94 6.21 29.61
N VAL A 124 35.87 4.92 29.29
CA VAL A 124 36.96 3.95 29.32
C VAL A 124 37.23 3.48 27.90
N VAL A 125 38.49 3.56 27.47
CA VAL A 125 38.93 3.12 26.14
C VAL A 125 40.06 2.10 26.34
N LEU A 126 39.84 0.87 25.88
CA LEU A 126 40.74 -0.28 26.01
C LEU A 126 41.09 -0.81 24.63
N THR A 127 42.27 -0.47 24.14
CA THR A 127 42.72 -0.74 22.77
C THR A 127 43.87 -1.74 22.70
N THR A 128 44.56 -1.98 23.81
CA THR A 128 45.63 -2.99 23.93
C THR A 128 45.47 -3.85 25.17
N SER A 129 46.14 -5.00 25.21
CA SER A 129 46.13 -5.90 26.37
C SER A 129 46.68 -5.23 27.64
N GLU A 130 47.67 -4.34 27.52
CA GLU A 130 48.24 -3.63 28.68
C GLU A 130 47.24 -2.65 29.31
N GLU A 131 46.37 -2.03 28.50
CA GLU A 131 45.30 -1.16 29.00
C GLU A 131 44.23 -1.96 29.74
N ILE A 132 43.92 -3.19 29.28
CA ILE A 132 43.02 -4.10 29.98
C ILE A 132 43.61 -4.54 31.33
N GLU A 133 44.88 -4.93 31.36
CA GLU A 133 45.57 -5.30 32.60
C GLU A 133 45.57 -4.15 33.62
N ALA A 134 45.90 -2.93 33.17
CA ALA A 134 45.86 -1.74 34.00
C ALA A 134 44.45 -1.40 34.53
N PHE A 135 43.42 -1.63 33.71
CA PHE A 135 42.03 -1.46 34.14
C PHE A 135 41.61 -2.53 35.16
N ALA A 136 41.97 -3.79 34.94
CA ALA A 136 41.59 -4.92 35.78
C ALA A 136 42.17 -4.83 37.19
N VAL A 137 43.41 -4.35 37.35
CA VAL A 137 44.05 -4.12 38.67
C VAL A 137 43.24 -3.18 39.56
N ARG A 138 42.43 -2.28 38.96
CA ARG A 138 41.61 -1.31 39.71
C ARG A 138 40.33 -1.90 40.26
N GLY A 139 39.97 -3.15 39.89
CA GLY A 139 38.81 -3.87 40.43
C GLY A 139 37.47 -3.18 40.17
N ILE A 140 37.35 -2.38 39.11
CA ILE A 140 36.15 -1.59 38.80
C ILE A 140 34.99 -2.51 38.39
N ASN A 141 33.85 -2.37 39.06
CA ASN A 141 32.63 -3.12 38.76
C ASN A 141 31.60 -2.31 37.96
N LYS A 142 31.70 -0.97 38.02
CA LYS A 142 30.76 -0.06 37.35
C LYS A 142 31.47 1.08 36.64
N ILE A 143 31.09 1.34 35.38
CA ILE A 143 31.54 2.49 34.60
C ILE A 143 30.38 3.49 34.45
N GLU A 144 30.58 4.70 34.96
CA GLU A 144 29.71 5.87 34.77
C GLU A 144 30.15 6.66 33.53
N GLY A 145 30.00 6.00 32.37
CA GLY A 145 30.45 6.47 31.07
C GLY A 145 30.34 5.36 30.03
N ASN A 146 30.99 5.55 28.88
CA ASN A 146 31.10 4.56 27.81
C ASN A 146 32.28 3.61 28.03
N LEU A 147 32.18 2.39 27.51
CA LEU A 147 33.30 1.45 27.39
C LEU A 147 33.57 1.21 25.91
N VAL A 148 34.79 1.48 25.46
CA VAL A 148 35.23 1.24 24.07
C VAL A 148 36.32 0.19 24.08
N ILE A 149 36.16 -0.87 23.29
CA ILE A 149 37.11 -1.96 23.13
C ILE A 149 37.61 -1.98 21.69
N GLY A 150 38.93 -1.87 21.51
CA GLY A 150 39.57 -1.75 20.19
C GLY A 150 39.41 -0.37 19.54
N LYS A 151 39.82 -0.26 18.27
CA LYS A 151 39.76 0.96 17.44
C LYS A 151 39.10 0.70 16.09
N LEU A 152 38.60 1.75 15.44
CA LEU A 152 38.05 1.66 14.08
C LEU A 152 39.10 1.16 13.06
N VAL A 153 40.34 1.60 13.24
CA VAL A 153 41.51 1.25 12.43
C VAL A 153 42.68 1.05 13.39
N GLY A 154 43.45 -0.02 13.18
CA GLY A 154 44.52 -0.44 14.07
C GLY A 154 45.88 -0.54 13.40
N THR A 155 46.91 -0.57 14.24
CA THR A 155 48.27 -1.02 13.95
C THR A 155 48.44 -2.49 14.35
N VAL A 156 49.58 -3.12 14.02
CA VAL A 156 49.89 -4.51 14.40
C VAL A 156 49.67 -4.77 15.91
N LYS A 157 49.93 -3.79 16.78
CA LYS A 157 49.73 -3.94 18.23
C LYS A 157 48.24 -3.96 18.62
N GLU A 158 47.44 -3.08 18.04
CA GLU A 158 46.00 -2.96 18.36
C GLU A 158 45.19 -4.11 17.78
N ASP A 159 45.62 -4.68 16.66
CA ASP A 159 45.04 -5.88 16.05
C ASP A 159 45.32 -7.18 16.84
N THR A 160 46.15 -7.12 17.90
CA THR A 160 46.47 -8.28 18.75
C THR A 160 45.57 -8.43 19.99
N LEU A 161 44.67 -7.47 20.24
CA LEU A 161 43.73 -7.55 21.35
C LEU A 161 42.72 -8.68 21.10
N THR A 162 42.89 -9.80 21.79
CA THR A 162 42.15 -11.06 21.54
C THR A 162 41.41 -11.63 22.73
N SER A 163 41.62 -11.08 23.94
CA SER A 163 41.00 -11.58 25.18
C SER A 163 40.49 -10.42 26.03
N LEU A 164 39.31 -10.61 26.64
CA LEU A 164 38.71 -9.68 27.59
C LEU A 164 38.58 -10.30 29.00
N SER A 165 39.15 -11.47 29.27
CA SER A 165 38.91 -12.27 30.48
C SER A 165 39.12 -11.51 31.80
N LEU A 166 40.05 -10.55 31.81
CA LEU A 166 40.35 -9.69 32.95
C LEU A 166 39.25 -8.67 33.28
N LEU A 167 38.25 -8.50 32.42
CA LEU A 167 37.08 -7.64 32.64
C LEU A 167 35.94 -8.35 33.39
N SER A 168 36.14 -9.59 33.85
CA SER A 168 35.12 -10.43 34.50
C SER A 168 34.53 -9.86 35.80
N SER A 169 35.11 -8.80 36.36
CA SER A 169 34.56 -8.08 37.52
C SER A 169 33.55 -6.99 37.14
N LEU A 170 33.46 -6.61 35.86
CA LEU A 170 32.59 -5.54 35.38
C LEU A 170 31.14 -6.01 35.26
N LYS A 171 30.23 -5.30 35.95
CA LYS A 171 28.80 -5.62 36.03
C LYS A 171 27.89 -4.58 35.38
N GLU A 172 28.29 -3.31 35.38
CA GLU A 172 27.44 -2.23 34.88
C GLU A 172 28.23 -1.20 34.06
N VAL A 173 27.71 -0.85 32.90
CA VAL A 173 28.18 0.30 32.11
C VAL A 173 26.99 1.20 31.85
N THR A 174 26.93 2.35 32.52
CA THR A 174 25.76 3.25 32.39
C THR A 174 25.61 3.84 30.99
N GLY A 175 26.72 4.01 30.26
CA GLY A 175 26.76 4.43 28.87
C GLY A 175 26.79 3.23 27.90
N LYS A 176 27.37 3.45 26.73
CA LYS A 176 27.43 2.46 25.65
C LYS A 176 28.70 1.60 25.74
N VAL A 177 28.54 0.30 25.58
CA VAL A 177 29.64 -0.63 25.28
C VAL A 177 29.82 -0.70 23.77
N THR A 178 31.01 -0.35 23.29
CA THR A 178 31.36 -0.32 21.87
C THR A 178 32.49 -1.31 21.60
N ILE A 179 32.26 -2.28 20.72
CA ILE A 179 33.31 -3.19 20.23
C ILE A 179 33.70 -2.76 18.82
N HIS A 180 34.96 -2.41 18.64
CA HIS A 180 35.49 -1.96 17.37
C HIS A 180 36.19 -3.07 16.57
N PRO A 181 36.32 -2.91 15.23
CA PRO A 181 36.85 -3.94 14.33
C PRO A 181 38.24 -4.51 14.63
N THR A 182 39.11 -3.78 15.33
CA THR A 182 40.47 -4.28 15.66
C THR A 182 40.45 -5.32 16.77
N TYR A 183 39.31 -5.57 17.44
CA TYR A 183 39.20 -6.68 18.36
C TYR A 183 39.27 -8.02 17.60
N GLY A 184 40.34 -8.77 17.83
CA GLY A 184 40.65 -10.03 17.15
C GLY A 184 40.18 -11.28 17.89
N GLY A 185 39.48 -11.13 19.01
CA GLY A 185 39.05 -12.26 19.85
C GLY A 185 37.98 -13.13 19.20
N VAL A 186 37.94 -14.41 19.61
CA VAL A 186 36.93 -15.38 19.14
C VAL A 186 35.61 -15.29 19.89
N SER A 187 35.64 -14.77 21.12
CA SER A 187 34.48 -14.59 22.01
C SER A 187 34.55 -13.23 22.71
N LEU A 188 33.49 -12.85 23.43
CA LEU A 188 33.51 -11.73 24.39
C LEU A 188 33.73 -12.20 25.83
N ASP A 189 34.41 -13.33 26.01
CA ASP A 189 34.64 -13.87 27.34
C ASP A 189 35.43 -12.91 28.22
N GLY A 190 34.93 -12.69 29.43
CA GLY A 190 35.31 -11.61 30.32
C GLY A 190 34.21 -10.56 30.51
N LEU A 191 33.24 -10.46 29.60
CA LEU A 191 32.08 -9.57 29.75
C LEU A 191 30.82 -10.28 30.28
N GLN A 192 30.90 -11.57 30.62
CA GLN A 192 29.72 -12.36 30.99
C GLN A 192 29.08 -11.91 32.31
N SER A 193 29.82 -11.19 33.15
CA SER A 193 29.33 -10.62 34.42
C SER A 193 28.49 -9.36 34.25
N LEU A 194 28.43 -8.78 33.04
CA LEU A 194 27.61 -7.60 32.77
C LEU A 194 26.14 -7.91 33.01
N GLU A 195 25.50 -7.13 33.88
CA GLU A 195 24.07 -7.22 34.17
C GLU A 195 23.27 -6.10 33.50
N LYS A 196 23.88 -4.91 33.36
CA LYS A 196 23.21 -3.73 32.79
C LYS A 196 24.16 -2.90 31.94
N VAL A 197 23.68 -2.49 30.76
CA VAL A 197 24.40 -1.54 29.90
C VAL A 197 23.47 -0.44 29.40
N GLY A 198 23.96 0.78 29.22
CA GLY A 198 23.20 1.88 28.61
C GLY A 198 22.92 1.63 27.14
N GLY A 199 23.86 1.02 26.42
CA GLY A 199 23.71 0.57 25.04
C GLY A 199 24.80 -0.43 24.68
N PHE A 200 24.62 -1.17 23.61
CA PHE A 200 25.62 -2.12 23.12
C PHE A 200 25.74 -1.98 21.60
N THR A 201 26.96 -1.83 21.09
CA THR A 201 27.18 -1.65 19.65
C THR A 201 28.48 -2.30 19.21
N MET A 202 28.40 -3.16 18.21
CA MET A 202 29.55 -3.60 17.44
C MET A 202 29.64 -2.78 16.17
N VAL A 203 30.79 -2.15 15.94
CA VAL A 203 30.98 -1.29 14.78
C VAL A 203 31.59 -2.08 13.64
N ALA A 204 31.02 -1.94 12.44
CA ALA A 204 31.56 -2.55 11.24
C ALA A 204 32.79 -1.80 10.72
N ARG A 205 33.77 -2.53 10.18
CA ARG A 205 34.86 -1.95 9.40
C ARG A 205 34.33 -1.45 8.06
N ALA A 206 34.59 -0.19 7.71
CA ALA A 206 34.42 0.29 6.34
C ALA A 206 35.63 -0.15 5.51
N SER A 207 35.43 -0.97 4.48
CA SER A 207 36.48 -1.23 3.48
C SER A 207 35.90 -1.39 2.08
N GLN A 208 36.66 -0.96 1.08
CA GLN A 208 36.24 -0.90 -0.32
C GLN A 208 36.28 -2.29 -1.02
N TYR A 209 36.95 -3.31 -0.43
CA TYR A 209 37.17 -4.62 -1.09
C TYR A 209 37.34 -5.87 -0.18
N GLY A 210 36.98 -5.87 1.11
CA GLY A 210 37.03 -7.12 1.89
C GLY A 210 36.72 -7.05 3.39
N ALA A 211 35.91 -8.02 3.83
CA ALA A 211 35.31 -8.32 5.15
C ALA A 211 34.70 -7.14 5.93
N PHE A 212 33.37 -7.20 6.11
CA PHE A 212 32.61 -6.26 6.92
C PHE A 212 32.51 -6.79 8.36
N GLY A 213 32.58 -5.93 9.37
CA GLY A 213 32.42 -6.32 10.78
C GLY A 213 33.67 -6.88 11.47
N LEU A 214 33.48 -7.40 12.67
CA LEU A 214 34.47 -8.19 13.41
C LEU A 214 34.69 -9.53 12.69
N THR A 215 35.96 -9.89 12.42
CA THR A 215 36.33 -11.04 11.57
C THR A 215 36.76 -12.29 12.35
N GLY A 216 37.09 -12.14 13.64
CA GLY A 216 37.47 -13.25 14.51
C GLY A 216 36.34 -13.78 15.39
N LEU A 217 35.35 -12.93 15.68
CA LEU A 217 34.32 -13.19 16.68
C LEU A 217 33.33 -14.25 16.19
N LYS A 218 33.23 -15.36 16.91
CA LYS A 218 32.36 -16.51 16.61
C LYS A 218 31.22 -16.68 17.60
N GLU A 219 31.40 -16.22 18.83
CA GLU A 219 30.42 -16.38 19.90
C GLU A 219 30.29 -15.15 20.78
N ILE A 220 29.07 -14.87 21.25
CA ILE A 220 28.79 -13.88 22.28
C ILE A 220 28.11 -14.60 23.43
N ASN A 221 28.70 -14.51 24.62
CA ASN A 221 28.09 -14.99 25.85
C ASN A 221 27.97 -13.83 26.84
N LEU A 222 26.76 -13.30 26.98
CA LEU A 222 26.41 -12.26 27.95
C LEU A 222 25.23 -12.77 28.78
N SER A 223 25.37 -13.99 29.32
CA SER A 223 24.31 -14.73 29.98
C SER A 223 23.75 -14.08 31.25
N ASN A 224 24.44 -13.11 31.86
CA ASN A 224 23.92 -12.35 33.00
C ASN A 224 23.32 -10.98 32.62
N LEU A 225 23.39 -10.59 31.34
CA LEU A 225 22.93 -9.26 30.91
C LEU A 225 21.41 -9.22 30.95
N LYS A 226 20.85 -8.44 31.88
CA LYS A 226 19.41 -8.31 32.11
C LYS A 226 18.77 -7.17 31.35
N LYS A 227 19.50 -6.07 31.16
CA LYS A 227 18.93 -4.83 30.60
C LYS A 227 19.91 -4.07 29.70
N VAL A 228 19.38 -3.60 28.58
CA VAL A 228 20.03 -2.59 27.72
C VAL A 228 19.15 -1.34 27.70
N GLY A 229 19.71 -0.18 28.09
CA GLY A 229 18.95 1.07 28.21
C GLY A 229 18.52 1.73 26.90
N SER A 230 19.23 1.44 25.80
CA SER A 230 19.06 2.01 24.46
C SER A 230 19.19 0.88 23.43
N ASN A 231 19.90 1.11 22.32
CA ASN A 231 20.05 0.15 21.25
C ASN A 231 21.04 -0.96 21.62
N PHE A 232 20.75 -2.17 21.17
CA PHE A 232 21.68 -3.28 21.14
C PHE A 232 21.84 -3.72 19.67
N SER A 233 23.02 -3.47 19.14
CA SER A 233 23.35 -3.65 17.72
C SER A 233 24.59 -4.50 17.56
N ILE A 234 24.48 -5.59 16.80
CA ILE A 234 25.58 -6.49 16.47
C ILE A 234 25.92 -6.37 14.98
N SER A 235 27.22 -6.31 14.66
CA SER A 235 27.75 -6.35 13.30
C SER A 235 29.03 -7.20 13.26
N ALA A 236 28.87 -8.48 12.93
CA ALA A 236 29.93 -9.47 12.92
C ALA A 236 29.62 -10.58 11.91
N ASP A 237 30.42 -10.69 10.84
CA ASP A 237 30.16 -11.64 9.74
C ASP A 237 30.48 -13.09 10.13
N THR A 238 31.31 -13.30 11.15
CA THR A 238 31.76 -14.62 11.62
C THR A 238 31.04 -15.11 12.87
N LEU A 239 30.10 -14.33 13.41
CA LEU A 239 29.37 -14.67 14.62
C LEU A 239 28.34 -15.76 14.33
N TYR A 240 28.40 -16.88 15.04
CA TYR A 240 27.49 -18.03 14.87
C TYR A 240 26.54 -18.25 16.05
N THR A 241 26.96 -17.88 17.27
CA THR A 241 26.21 -18.18 18.50
C THR A 241 26.06 -16.94 19.39
N VAL A 242 24.87 -16.75 19.94
CA VAL A 242 24.56 -15.62 20.83
C VAL A 242 23.78 -16.13 22.03
N ASN A 243 24.36 -15.99 23.23
CA ASN A 243 23.70 -16.29 24.49
C ASN A 243 23.42 -14.99 25.27
N LEU A 244 22.14 -14.64 25.33
CA LEU A 244 21.57 -13.51 26.06
C LEU A 244 20.41 -14.01 26.94
N SER A 245 20.59 -15.18 27.57
CA SER A 245 19.52 -15.93 28.25
C SER A 245 18.87 -15.19 29.42
N ALA A 246 19.53 -14.22 30.04
CA ALA A 246 18.97 -13.38 31.09
C ALA A 246 18.42 -12.02 30.60
N LEU A 247 18.52 -11.69 29.32
CA LEU A 247 18.14 -10.37 28.80
C LEU A 247 16.63 -10.21 28.84
N GLU A 248 16.12 -9.30 29.67
CA GLU A 248 14.70 -9.05 29.86
C GLU A 248 14.18 -7.90 29.01
N SER A 249 15.00 -6.85 28.80
CA SER A 249 14.55 -5.63 28.11
C SER A 249 15.64 -4.91 27.32
N VAL A 250 15.23 -4.37 26.17
CA VAL A 250 16.02 -3.46 25.33
C VAL A 250 15.24 -2.15 25.16
N GLY A 251 15.81 -1.03 25.59
CA GLY A 251 15.16 0.29 25.58
C GLY A 251 15.15 1.00 24.23
N GLY A 252 15.78 0.44 23.21
CA GLY A 252 15.78 0.92 21.83
C GLY A 252 15.72 -0.22 20.83
N ASP A 253 16.45 -0.09 19.72
CA ASP A 253 16.47 -1.09 18.65
C ASP A 253 17.31 -2.31 19.01
N PHE A 254 16.82 -3.49 18.67
CA PHE A 254 17.50 -4.77 18.78
C PHE A 254 17.82 -5.30 17.36
N THR A 255 19.07 -5.10 16.92
CA THR A 255 19.46 -5.28 15.52
C THR A 255 20.67 -6.19 15.33
N PHE A 256 20.56 -7.12 14.36
CA PHE A 256 21.65 -8.03 13.98
C PHE A 256 21.99 -7.91 12.50
N GLU A 257 23.19 -7.41 12.22
CA GLU A 257 23.77 -7.31 10.88
C GLU A 257 24.88 -8.36 10.73
N THR A 258 24.50 -9.61 10.48
CA THR A 258 25.41 -10.76 10.41
C THR A 258 25.11 -11.63 9.18
N ARG A 259 26.01 -12.59 8.87
CA ARG A 259 25.81 -13.53 7.74
C ARG A 259 25.14 -14.83 8.14
N ASP A 260 25.47 -15.41 9.30
CA ASP A 260 25.01 -16.74 9.71
C ASP A 260 24.89 -16.84 11.24
N ILE A 261 23.68 -16.84 11.80
CA ILE A 261 23.48 -17.14 13.23
C ILE A 261 22.82 -18.50 13.35
N ARG A 262 23.52 -19.46 13.94
CA ARG A 262 23.10 -20.86 14.08
C ARG A 262 22.31 -21.08 15.35
N ASP A 263 22.69 -20.41 16.43
CA ASP A 263 22.07 -20.55 17.75
C ASP A 263 21.93 -19.18 18.43
N MET A 264 20.78 -18.96 19.06
CA MET A 264 20.45 -17.71 19.73
C MET A 264 19.52 -17.97 20.92
N ASP A 265 20.00 -17.69 22.13
CA ASP A 265 19.20 -17.75 23.35
C ASP A 265 18.79 -16.35 23.79
N LEU A 266 17.48 -16.09 23.74
CA LEU A 266 16.80 -14.87 24.16
C LEU A 266 15.58 -15.22 25.04
N SER A 267 15.66 -16.33 25.77
CA SER A 267 14.52 -16.93 26.47
C SER A 267 13.87 -16.04 27.55
N ALA A 268 14.62 -15.11 28.14
CA ALA A 268 14.10 -14.15 29.12
C ALA A 268 13.53 -12.86 28.51
N LEU A 269 13.68 -12.64 27.20
CA LEU A 269 13.37 -11.35 26.57
C LEU A 269 11.86 -11.07 26.61
N GLN A 270 11.50 -9.95 27.26
CA GLN A 270 10.11 -9.55 27.48
C GLN A 270 9.71 -8.35 26.63
N THR A 271 10.60 -7.36 26.52
CA THR A 271 10.26 -6.08 25.87
C THR A 271 11.40 -5.55 25.01
N ILE A 272 11.05 -5.03 23.84
CA ILE A 272 11.91 -4.23 22.98
C ILE A 272 11.17 -2.93 22.73
N ALA A 273 11.69 -1.79 23.18
CA ALA A 273 10.99 -0.52 23.00
C ALA A 273 11.09 0.02 21.57
N GLY A 274 12.16 -0.33 20.84
CA GLY A 274 12.34 0.00 19.43
C GLY A 274 12.06 -1.18 18.51
N LYS A 275 12.78 -1.21 17.40
CA LYS A 275 12.67 -2.21 16.34
C LYS A 275 13.33 -3.54 16.73
N PHE A 276 12.72 -4.66 16.35
CA PHE A 276 13.35 -5.97 16.36
C PHE A 276 13.67 -6.40 14.93
N SER A 277 14.95 -6.39 14.54
CA SER A 277 15.31 -6.48 13.12
C SER A 277 16.57 -7.30 12.85
N PHE A 278 16.51 -8.06 11.77
CA PHE A 278 17.64 -8.81 11.25
C PHE A 278 17.83 -8.48 9.78
N PRO A 279 18.44 -7.33 9.46
CA PRO A 279 18.67 -6.92 8.08
C PRO A 279 19.62 -7.86 7.32
N GLY A 280 20.42 -8.67 8.03
CA GLY A 280 21.48 -9.48 7.42
C GLY A 280 22.57 -8.62 6.77
N ARG A 281 23.59 -9.26 6.19
CA ARG A 281 24.62 -8.54 5.42
C ARG A 281 24.19 -8.42 3.97
N ASN A 282 24.15 -7.19 3.44
CA ASN A 282 23.66 -6.89 2.08
C ASN A 282 22.26 -7.48 1.83
N GLY A 283 21.42 -7.48 2.88
CA GLY A 283 20.08 -8.03 2.82
C GLY A 283 19.98 -9.55 2.91
N ASN A 284 21.06 -10.30 3.18
CA ASN A 284 21.03 -11.76 3.28
C ASN A 284 21.54 -12.26 4.64
N MET A 285 20.84 -13.24 5.22
CA MET A 285 21.26 -13.90 6.46
C MET A 285 20.82 -15.38 6.48
N LEU A 286 21.72 -16.26 6.91
CA LEU A 286 21.37 -17.59 7.36
C LEU A 286 20.86 -17.50 8.79
N PHE A 287 19.53 -17.37 8.91
CA PHE A 287 18.80 -17.29 10.18
C PHE A 287 18.84 -18.62 10.96
N PRO A 288 18.70 -18.67 12.29
CA PRO A 288 18.46 -19.93 12.99
C PRO A 288 17.26 -20.69 12.39
N GLU A 289 17.28 -22.03 12.41
CA GLU A 289 16.13 -22.81 11.93
C GLU A 289 14.88 -22.56 12.76
N ARG A 290 15.06 -22.27 14.06
CA ARG A 290 14.01 -22.01 15.04
C ARG A 290 14.37 -20.79 15.87
N VAL A 291 13.46 -19.83 15.96
CA VAL A 291 13.57 -18.68 16.87
C VAL A 291 12.34 -18.64 17.77
N GLU A 292 12.58 -18.77 19.07
CA GLU A 292 11.54 -18.83 20.09
C GLU A 292 11.79 -17.75 21.14
N LEU A 293 10.82 -16.85 21.32
CA LEU A 293 10.84 -15.79 22.33
C LEU A 293 9.59 -15.95 23.21
N PRO A 294 9.63 -16.87 24.20
CA PRO A 294 8.43 -17.31 24.90
C PRO A 294 7.84 -16.25 25.84
N ARG A 295 8.62 -15.22 26.18
CA ARG A 295 8.23 -14.14 27.10
C ARG A 295 8.07 -12.77 26.42
N LEU A 296 8.39 -12.65 25.13
CA LEU A 296 8.34 -11.39 24.40
C LEU A 296 6.89 -10.96 24.26
N ASN A 297 6.49 -9.93 25.00
CA ASN A 297 5.11 -9.45 25.04
C ASN A 297 4.90 -8.17 24.22
N MET A 298 5.93 -7.37 24.00
CA MET A 298 5.81 -6.07 23.33
C MET A 298 7.05 -5.73 22.53
N VAL A 299 6.83 -5.27 21.29
CA VAL A 299 7.83 -4.59 20.46
C VAL A 299 7.29 -3.21 20.12
N GLY A 300 7.89 -2.15 20.68
CA GLY A 300 7.42 -0.78 20.45
C GLY A 300 7.65 -0.27 19.04
N GLY A 301 8.56 -0.89 18.29
CA GLY A 301 8.79 -0.68 16.86
C GLY A 301 8.37 -1.87 15.99
N LYS A 302 8.99 -2.00 14.81
CA LYS A 302 8.70 -3.08 13.85
C LYS A 302 9.46 -4.38 14.18
N VAL A 303 8.78 -5.51 14.03
CA VAL A 303 9.39 -6.85 13.88
C VAL A 303 9.66 -7.08 12.41
N GLU A 304 10.92 -7.10 12.01
CA GLU A 304 11.32 -7.24 10.60
C GLU A 304 12.25 -8.42 10.38
N ILE A 305 11.73 -9.45 9.71
CA ILE A 305 12.43 -10.65 9.30
C ILE A 305 12.34 -10.75 7.78
N ARG A 306 13.46 -10.43 7.11
CA ARG A 306 13.58 -10.45 5.65
C ARG A 306 14.66 -11.44 5.22
N ASN A 307 14.51 -12.06 4.04
CA ASN A 307 15.55 -12.87 3.41
C ASN A 307 16.15 -13.96 4.32
N SER A 308 15.28 -14.61 5.09
CA SER A 308 15.66 -15.58 6.11
C SER A 308 15.58 -17.01 5.55
N ASN A 309 16.62 -17.42 4.81
CA ASN A 309 16.60 -18.63 3.99
C ASN A 309 16.57 -19.95 4.78
N ARG A 310 17.01 -19.96 6.04
CA ARG A 310 17.08 -21.17 6.89
C ARG A 310 15.96 -21.25 7.94
N LEU A 311 15.22 -20.15 8.17
CA LEU A 311 14.16 -20.11 9.18
C LEU A 311 13.01 -21.05 8.81
N LYS A 312 12.66 -21.97 9.72
CA LYS A 312 11.52 -22.88 9.61
C LYS A 312 10.43 -22.58 10.64
N GLU A 313 10.80 -22.16 11.85
CA GLU A 313 9.87 -21.88 12.94
C GLU A 313 10.11 -20.52 13.59
N LEU A 314 9.06 -19.69 13.66
CA LEU A 314 9.04 -18.41 14.38
C LEU A 314 7.98 -18.43 15.47
N LEU A 315 8.39 -18.43 16.75
CA LEU A 315 7.51 -18.69 17.88
C LEU A 315 7.56 -17.57 18.92
N PHE A 316 6.63 -16.59 18.83
CA PHE A 316 6.46 -15.51 19.82
C PHE A 316 5.08 -15.60 20.48
N PRO A 317 4.80 -16.67 21.25
CA PRO A 317 3.46 -16.97 21.74
C PRO A 317 2.91 -15.92 22.70
N ALA A 318 3.76 -15.13 23.37
CA ALA A 318 3.36 -14.10 24.31
C ALA A 318 3.19 -12.70 23.69
N LEU A 319 3.51 -12.51 22.40
CA LEU A 319 3.51 -11.19 21.77
C LEU A 319 2.08 -10.64 21.69
N VAL A 320 1.84 -9.49 22.34
CA VAL A 320 0.52 -8.85 22.40
C VAL A 320 0.38 -7.74 21.37
N SER A 321 1.43 -6.95 21.15
CA SER A 321 1.39 -5.81 20.23
C SER A 321 2.75 -5.52 19.59
N ALA A 322 2.70 -4.98 18.37
CA ALA A 322 3.85 -4.43 17.67
C ALA A 322 3.46 -3.20 16.82
N GLU A 323 4.39 -2.29 16.55
CA GLU A 323 4.15 -1.22 15.58
C GLU A 323 3.90 -1.80 14.19
N GLY A 324 4.70 -2.78 13.77
CA GLY A 324 4.52 -3.48 12.51
C GLY A 324 5.18 -4.85 12.54
N ILE A 325 4.69 -5.77 11.73
CA ILE A 325 5.27 -7.11 11.58
C ILE A 325 5.49 -7.35 10.08
N THR A 326 6.72 -7.65 9.70
CA THR A 326 7.10 -7.98 8.31
C THR A 326 7.82 -9.32 8.29
N LEU A 327 7.19 -10.30 7.66
CA LEU A 327 7.79 -11.58 7.27
C LEU A 327 7.86 -11.60 5.75
N GLU A 328 9.07 -11.46 5.21
CA GLU A 328 9.29 -11.27 3.78
C GLU A 328 10.43 -12.15 3.25
N GLN A 329 10.23 -12.83 2.12
CA GLN A 329 11.25 -13.68 1.47
C GLN A 329 11.89 -14.66 2.47
N THR A 330 11.06 -15.40 3.21
CA THR A 330 11.57 -16.46 4.09
C THR A 330 11.72 -17.74 3.30
N GLY A 331 12.74 -18.56 3.60
CA GLY A 331 12.99 -19.81 2.88
C GLY A 331 11.87 -20.85 3.07
N SER A 332 12.15 -21.90 3.85
CA SER A 332 11.16 -22.95 4.16
C SER A 332 10.44 -22.66 5.48
N LEU A 333 9.80 -21.48 5.62
CA LEU A 333 9.07 -21.14 6.85
C LEU A 333 7.82 -22.00 6.95
N GLU A 334 7.78 -22.92 7.91
CA GLU A 334 6.73 -23.92 8.08
C GLU A 334 5.73 -23.53 9.17
N LYS A 335 6.19 -22.87 10.23
CA LYS A 335 5.36 -22.50 11.39
C LYS A 335 5.62 -21.08 11.87
N VAL A 336 4.53 -20.33 12.08
CA VAL A 336 4.53 -19.02 12.73
C VAL A 336 3.51 -19.04 13.86
N GLU A 337 3.92 -18.63 15.07
CA GLU A 337 3.06 -18.63 16.26
C GLU A 337 3.09 -17.25 16.93
N LEU A 338 2.02 -16.47 16.73
CA LEU A 338 1.77 -15.15 17.33
C LEU A 338 0.43 -15.14 18.08
N GLY A 339 0.15 -16.20 18.85
CA GLY A 339 -1.20 -16.53 19.33
C GLY A 339 -1.88 -15.55 20.30
N GLN A 340 -1.13 -14.60 20.88
CA GLN A 340 -1.67 -13.55 21.76
C GLN A 340 -1.68 -12.16 21.11
N LEU A 341 -1.38 -12.07 19.82
CA LEU A 341 -1.29 -10.80 19.09
C LEU A 341 -2.69 -10.17 19.00
N ARG A 342 -2.86 -8.98 19.60
CA ARG A 342 -4.12 -8.23 19.63
C ARG A 342 -4.13 -7.02 18.72
N GLU A 343 -2.97 -6.38 18.53
CA GLU A 343 -2.86 -5.13 17.78
C GLU A 343 -1.56 -5.07 16.96
N VAL A 344 -1.68 -4.60 15.71
CA VAL A 344 -0.55 -4.18 14.88
C VAL A 344 -0.80 -2.76 14.38
N VAL A 345 -0.06 -1.78 14.89
CA VAL A 345 -0.39 -0.35 14.71
C VAL A 345 -0.36 0.10 13.24
N GLU A 346 0.69 -0.27 12.52
CA GLU A 346 0.91 0.12 11.11
C GLU A 346 0.54 -0.98 10.13
N SER A 347 1.27 -2.10 10.11
CA SER A 347 1.11 -3.11 9.06
C SER A 347 1.53 -4.51 9.49
N LEU A 348 0.71 -5.51 9.18
CA LEU A 348 1.06 -6.92 9.18
C LEU A 348 1.30 -7.38 7.73
N THR A 349 2.57 -7.54 7.36
CA THR A 349 3.00 -7.94 6.02
C THR A 349 3.55 -9.36 6.03
N LEU A 350 2.89 -10.24 5.29
CA LEU A 350 3.24 -11.66 5.10
C LEU A 350 3.43 -11.89 3.60
N GLN A 351 4.68 -12.02 3.18
CA GLN A 351 5.01 -12.03 1.76
C GLN A 351 6.11 -13.04 1.43
N TRP A 352 5.90 -13.88 0.42
CA TRP A 352 6.91 -14.86 -0.02
C TRP A 352 7.42 -15.75 1.11
N THR A 353 6.50 -16.31 1.92
CA THR A 353 6.86 -17.26 2.99
C THR A 353 6.73 -18.74 2.59
N HIS A 354 6.22 -18.98 1.37
CA HIS A 354 6.10 -20.25 0.63
C HIS A 354 5.48 -21.46 1.35
N ARG A 355 6.02 -21.94 2.48
CA ARG A 355 5.69 -23.23 3.13
C ARG A 355 4.68 -23.15 4.28
N VAL A 356 4.35 -21.95 4.78
CA VAL A 356 3.38 -21.79 5.87
C VAL A 356 1.99 -22.18 5.38
N LYS A 357 1.35 -23.11 6.08
CA LYS A 357 -0.02 -23.58 5.77
C LYS A 357 -1.12 -22.77 6.45
N GLU A 358 -0.86 -22.32 7.67
CA GLU A 358 -1.83 -21.59 8.47
C GLU A 358 -1.15 -20.40 9.16
N TYR A 359 -1.79 -19.24 9.05
CA TYR A 359 -1.56 -18.12 9.95
C TYR A 359 -2.74 -17.98 10.90
N ASN A 360 -2.50 -18.19 12.19
CA ASN A 360 -3.52 -18.06 13.22
C ASN A 360 -3.34 -16.76 14.01
N PHE A 361 -4.22 -15.80 13.76
CA PHE A 361 -4.30 -14.51 14.45
C PHE A 361 -5.66 -14.34 15.12
N SER A 362 -6.17 -15.39 15.76
CA SER A 362 -7.52 -15.41 16.35
C SER A 362 -7.78 -14.35 17.43
N GLN A 363 -6.74 -13.76 18.01
CA GLN A 363 -6.86 -12.69 19.02
C GLN A 363 -6.67 -11.28 18.42
N LEU A 364 -6.34 -11.17 17.13
CA LEU A 364 -6.05 -9.87 16.50
C LEU A 364 -7.34 -9.08 16.33
N GLN A 365 -7.43 -7.92 16.98
CA GLN A 365 -8.63 -7.08 17.02
C GLN A 365 -8.55 -5.92 16.02
N SER A 366 -7.34 -5.39 15.81
CA SER A 366 -7.08 -4.27 14.90
C SER A 366 -5.70 -4.34 14.25
N ALA A 367 -5.63 -3.88 13.00
CA ALA A 367 -4.37 -3.69 12.28
C ALA A 367 -4.40 -2.41 11.44
N GLY A 368 -3.31 -1.63 11.37
CA GLY A 368 -3.23 -0.48 10.47
C GLY A 368 -3.34 -0.87 8.98
N GLY A 369 -2.91 -2.09 8.65
CA GLY A 369 -3.12 -2.77 7.38
C GLY A 369 -2.64 -4.21 7.44
N ILE A 370 -3.14 -5.05 6.53
CA ILE A 370 -2.75 -6.45 6.40
C ILE A 370 -2.47 -6.73 4.93
N LYS A 371 -1.29 -7.28 4.65
CA LYS A 371 -0.90 -7.74 3.32
C LYS A 371 -0.49 -9.20 3.40
N VAL A 372 -1.24 -10.06 2.69
CA VAL A 372 -0.92 -11.48 2.51
C VAL A 372 -0.68 -11.70 1.02
N TYR A 373 0.56 -11.94 0.63
CA TYR A 373 0.96 -11.89 -0.78
C TYR A 373 1.89 -13.05 -1.16
N TYR A 374 1.50 -13.81 -2.18
CA TYR A 374 2.36 -14.83 -2.81
C TYR A 374 2.86 -15.86 -1.80
N ILE A 375 1.93 -16.65 -1.25
CA ILE A 375 2.22 -17.74 -0.31
C ILE A 375 1.62 -19.02 -0.86
N GLU A 376 2.48 -19.90 -1.38
CA GLU A 376 2.11 -21.05 -2.22
C GLU A 376 1.34 -22.15 -1.47
N ASP A 377 1.79 -22.50 -0.27
CA ASP A 377 1.22 -23.57 0.55
C ASP A 377 0.17 -23.08 1.56
N LEU A 378 -0.18 -21.78 1.54
CA LEU A 378 -1.14 -21.21 2.48
C LEU A 378 -2.56 -21.74 2.21
N GLU A 379 -3.14 -22.38 3.21
CA GLU A 379 -4.49 -22.97 3.18
C GLU A 379 -5.48 -22.16 4.03
N LYS A 380 -5.00 -21.56 5.14
CA LYS A 380 -5.84 -20.88 6.13
C LYS A 380 -5.23 -19.60 6.70
N VAL A 381 -6.06 -18.58 6.89
CA VAL A 381 -5.75 -17.39 7.71
C VAL A 381 -6.91 -17.13 8.68
N ASN A 382 -6.68 -17.30 9.99
CA ASN A 382 -7.70 -17.01 11.00
C ASN A 382 -7.58 -15.56 11.49
N LEU A 383 -8.62 -14.75 11.25
CA LEU A 383 -8.79 -13.37 11.71
C LEU A 383 -10.17 -13.18 12.38
N GLU A 384 -10.70 -14.19 13.08
CA GLU A 384 -12.07 -14.24 13.62
C GLU A 384 -12.45 -13.07 14.56
N GLN A 385 -11.48 -12.43 15.23
CA GLN A 385 -11.72 -11.26 16.10
C GLN A 385 -11.36 -9.92 15.45
N LEU A 386 -10.89 -9.91 14.21
CA LEU A 386 -10.44 -8.71 13.53
C LEU A 386 -11.64 -7.82 13.22
N SER A 387 -11.75 -6.70 13.92
CA SER A 387 -12.91 -5.81 13.81
C SER A 387 -12.64 -4.58 12.95
N GLN A 388 -11.38 -4.14 12.85
CA GLN A 388 -10.99 -2.88 12.23
C GLN A 388 -9.65 -2.97 11.49
N ILE A 389 -9.62 -2.37 10.30
CA ILE A 389 -8.39 -2.14 9.54
C ILE A 389 -8.19 -0.65 9.27
N GLY A 390 -6.96 -0.17 9.47
CA GLY A 390 -6.57 1.21 9.24
C GLY A 390 -6.39 1.58 7.76
N ALA A 391 -5.78 2.74 7.52
CA ALA A 391 -5.67 3.35 6.20
C ALA A 391 -4.83 2.56 5.19
N GLN A 392 -3.98 1.62 5.63
CA GLN A 392 -3.18 0.80 4.72
C GLN A 392 -3.98 -0.34 4.07
N GLY A 393 -5.17 -0.66 4.60
CA GLY A 393 -6.09 -1.61 3.97
C GLY A 393 -5.76 -3.09 4.19
N LEU A 394 -6.58 -3.96 3.61
CA LEU A 394 -6.44 -5.41 3.64
C LEU A 394 -6.32 -5.94 2.21
N THR A 395 -5.19 -6.58 1.89
CA THR A 395 -4.93 -7.17 0.58
C THR A 395 -4.50 -8.62 0.73
N VAL A 396 -5.21 -9.53 0.08
CA VAL A 396 -4.87 -10.96 0.00
C VAL A 396 -4.84 -11.39 -1.45
N GLU A 397 -3.64 -11.63 -1.99
CA GLU A 397 -3.44 -11.88 -3.41
C GLU A 397 -2.37 -12.96 -3.66
N PHE A 398 -2.53 -13.72 -4.76
CA PHE A 398 -1.59 -14.77 -5.19
C PHE A 398 -1.38 -15.90 -4.15
N CYS A 399 -2.42 -16.24 -3.39
CA CYS A 399 -2.45 -17.37 -2.46
C CYS A 399 -3.36 -18.47 -3.00
N ASN A 400 -2.88 -19.23 -3.99
CA ASN A 400 -3.74 -20.12 -4.80
C ASN A 400 -4.36 -21.31 -4.06
N LYS A 401 -3.82 -21.71 -2.90
CA LYS A 401 -4.36 -22.79 -2.06
C LYS A 401 -5.24 -22.30 -0.91
N LEU A 402 -5.28 -20.98 -0.68
CA LEU A 402 -6.03 -20.39 0.42
C LEU A 402 -7.51 -20.62 0.16
N ASN A 403 -8.19 -21.23 1.13
CA ASN A 403 -9.61 -21.58 1.04
C ASN A 403 -10.38 -21.28 2.34
N ASP A 404 -9.68 -20.96 3.42
CA ASP A 404 -10.25 -20.55 4.71
C ASP A 404 -9.66 -19.18 5.11
N LEU A 405 -10.49 -18.15 5.10
CA LEU A 405 -10.16 -16.80 5.53
C LEU A 405 -11.35 -16.24 6.32
N ASP A 406 -11.25 -16.26 7.64
CA ASP A 406 -12.30 -15.79 8.54
C ASP A 406 -12.17 -14.28 8.76
N LEU A 407 -13.17 -13.52 8.29
CA LEU A 407 -13.31 -12.08 8.50
C LEU A 407 -14.67 -11.73 9.13
N SER A 408 -15.25 -12.67 9.88
CA SER A 408 -16.63 -12.58 10.38
C SER A 408 -16.88 -11.40 11.32
N ALA A 409 -15.86 -10.92 12.04
CA ALA A 409 -15.95 -9.75 12.91
C ALA A 409 -15.64 -8.40 12.23
N LEU A 410 -15.19 -8.39 10.96
CA LEU A 410 -14.65 -7.19 10.31
C LEU A 410 -15.74 -6.15 10.03
N THR A 411 -15.71 -5.02 10.74
CA THR A 411 -16.72 -3.96 10.62
C THR A 411 -16.32 -2.79 9.74
N ILE A 412 -15.02 -2.42 9.72
CA ILE A 412 -14.52 -1.23 9.02
C ILE A 412 -13.14 -1.50 8.44
N VAL A 413 -12.92 -1.07 7.20
CA VAL A 413 -11.60 -0.95 6.57
C VAL A 413 -11.42 0.50 6.14
N GLN A 414 -10.57 1.28 6.81
CA GLN A 414 -10.33 2.69 6.43
C GLN A 414 -9.58 2.80 5.08
N GLY A 415 -8.73 1.83 4.76
CA GLY A 415 -8.00 1.72 3.49
C GLY A 415 -8.75 0.95 2.41
N SER A 416 -8.00 0.38 1.46
CA SER A 416 -8.56 -0.46 0.40
C SER A 416 -8.76 -1.91 0.86
N LEU A 417 -9.72 -2.61 0.26
CA LEU A 417 -10.04 -4.01 0.51
C LEU A 417 -9.92 -4.80 -0.79
N SER A 418 -9.00 -5.77 -0.85
CA SER A 418 -8.82 -6.73 -1.95
C SER A 418 -8.84 -8.13 -1.37
N LEU A 419 -9.86 -8.93 -1.74
CA LEU A 419 -10.09 -10.26 -1.18
C LEU A 419 -10.13 -11.35 -2.27
N PRO A 420 -9.76 -12.60 -1.92
CA PRO A 420 -9.87 -13.74 -2.83
C PRO A 420 -11.33 -14.14 -3.05
N SER A 421 -11.56 -14.89 -4.12
CA SER A 421 -12.90 -15.16 -4.65
C SER A 421 -13.81 -16.03 -3.80
N PHE A 422 -13.25 -16.83 -2.90
CA PHE A 422 -13.98 -17.75 -2.04
C PHE A 422 -14.54 -17.06 -0.78
N VAL A 423 -14.11 -15.84 -0.48
CA VAL A 423 -14.55 -15.12 0.74
C VAL A 423 -15.93 -14.54 0.50
N THR A 424 -16.95 -15.16 1.09
CA THR A 424 -18.35 -14.78 0.87
C THR A 424 -19.14 -14.51 2.15
N ASP A 425 -18.51 -14.40 3.32
CA ASP A 425 -19.21 -14.11 4.58
C ASP A 425 -18.49 -13.01 5.38
N VAL A 426 -18.60 -11.78 4.91
CA VAL A 426 -18.07 -10.56 5.56
C VAL A 426 -19.23 -9.63 5.91
N ASN A 427 -20.32 -10.22 6.39
CA ASN A 427 -21.60 -9.53 6.54
C ASN A 427 -21.60 -8.49 7.67
N THR A 428 -20.56 -8.39 8.49
CA THR A 428 -20.41 -7.35 9.51
C THR A 428 -19.79 -6.05 8.98
N LEU A 429 -19.18 -6.08 7.79
CA LEU A 429 -18.49 -4.95 7.18
C LEU A 429 -19.48 -3.86 6.78
N LYS A 430 -19.24 -2.63 7.26
CA LYS A 430 -20.08 -1.45 7.02
C LYS A 430 -19.44 -0.43 6.10
N GLU A 431 -18.11 -0.31 6.14
CA GLU A 431 -17.40 0.76 5.43
C GLU A 431 -16.06 0.28 4.89
N VAL A 432 -15.77 0.64 3.64
CA VAL A 432 -14.44 0.61 3.03
C VAL A 432 -14.07 2.02 2.63
N GLY A 433 -13.10 2.65 3.30
CA GLY A 433 -12.70 4.03 3.02
C GLY A 433 -11.92 4.20 1.71
N GLY A 434 -11.25 3.15 1.24
CA GLY A 434 -10.52 3.10 -0.03
C GLY A 434 -11.24 2.34 -1.14
N ASN A 435 -10.47 1.68 -2.01
CA ASN A 435 -11.01 0.87 -3.10
C ASN A 435 -11.53 -0.47 -2.57
N PHE A 436 -12.66 -0.93 -3.10
CA PHE A 436 -13.17 -2.29 -2.91
C PHE A 436 -12.95 -3.08 -4.21
N THR A 437 -12.14 -4.14 -4.14
CA THR A 437 -11.90 -5.05 -5.26
C THR A 437 -12.24 -6.47 -4.84
N PHE A 438 -13.13 -7.11 -5.60
CA PHE A 438 -13.50 -8.50 -5.38
C PHE A 438 -13.64 -9.26 -6.70
N SER A 439 -13.06 -10.46 -6.75
CA SER A 439 -13.17 -11.37 -7.89
C SER A 439 -14.11 -12.52 -7.54
N ALA A 440 -15.39 -12.50 -7.90
CA ALA A 440 -16.34 -13.55 -7.55
C ALA A 440 -16.14 -14.84 -8.38
N SER A 441 -16.15 -16.01 -7.73
CA SER A 441 -16.10 -17.32 -8.42
C SER A 441 -17.17 -18.31 -7.94
N ALA A 442 -18.21 -17.83 -7.24
CA ALA A 442 -19.22 -18.65 -6.57
C ALA A 442 -20.53 -18.75 -7.37
N GLU A 443 -21.38 -19.74 -7.02
CA GLU A 443 -22.73 -19.84 -7.59
C GLU A 443 -23.61 -18.64 -7.20
N ASN A 444 -23.57 -18.24 -5.93
CA ASN A 444 -24.20 -17.04 -5.39
C ASN A 444 -23.17 -16.22 -4.61
N PHE A 445 -23.32 -14.89 -4.65
CA PHE A 445 -22.54 -13.94 -3.88
C PHE A 445 -23.44 -13.28 -2.82
N ASP A 446 -23.26 -13.61 -1.52
CA ASP A 446 -24.06 -13.07 -0.40
C ASP A 446 -23.22 -12.73 0.85
N GLY A 447 -22.20 -11.88 0.68
CA GLY A 447 -21.19 -11.66 1.72
C GLY A 447 -21.04 -10.27 2.31
N PHE A 448 -21.68 -9.24 1.76
CA PHE A 448 -21.41 -7.84 2.12
C PHE A 448 -22.70 -7.08 2.44
N ASN A 449 -23.69 -7.78 3.00
CA ASN A 449 -25.07 -7.28 3.10
C ASN A 449 -25.22 -5.99 3.90
N ASN A 450 -24.26 -5.70 4.77
CA ASN A 450 -24.25 -4.51 5.63
C ASN A 450 -23.25 -3.44 5.16
N LEU A 451 -22.59 -3.62 4.01
CA LEU A 451 -21.67 -2.62 3.46
C LEU A 451 -22.48 -1.41 3.00
N ILE A 452 -22.28 -0.26 3.64
CA ILE A 452 -23.02 0.98 3.40
C ILE A 452 -22.28 1.89 2.42
N GLN A 453 -20.96 1.94 2.52
CA GLN A 453 -20.15 2.91 1.78
C GLN A 453 -18.81 2.34 1.30
N VAL A 454 -18.44 2.72 0.07
CA VAL A 454 -17.09 2.60 -0.48
C VAL A 454 -16.57 3.99 -0.82
N GLY A 455 -15.44 4.38 -0.22
CA GLY A 455 -14.83 5.70 -0.36
C GLY A 455 -13.95 5.87 -1.60
N GLY A 456 -13.55 4.77 -2.25
CA GLY A 456 -12.83 4.74 -3.51
C GLY A 456 -13.62 4.05 -4.63
N ASN A 457 -12.90 3.35 -5.51
CA ASN A 457 -13.49 2.58 -6.62
C ASN A 457 -14.11 1.28 -6.11
N PHE A 458 -15.22 0.88 -6.71
CA PHE A 458 -15.86 -0.41 -6.52
C PHE A 458 -15.64 -1.26 -7.76
N VAL A 459 -14.91 -2.37 -7.62
CA VAL A 459 -14.60 -3.30 -8.70
C VAL A 459 -15.10 -4.69 -8.33
N LEU A 460 -16.08 -5.18 -9.08
CA LEU A 460 -16.54 -6.55 -9.01
C LEU A 460 -16.24 -7.23 -10.35
N ASN A 461 -15.42 -8.26 -10.32
CA ASN A 461 -15.11 -9.07 -11.50
C ASN A 461 -15.32 -10.57 -11.22
N GLY A 462 -15.24 -11.44 -12.23
CA GLY A 462 -15.21 -12.90 -12.02
C GLY A 462 -16.33 -13.64 -12.75
N THR A 463 -16.70 -14.85 -12.31
CA THR A 463 -17.55 -15.79 -13.08
C THR A 463 -18.90 -16.13 -12.42
N ALA A 464 -19.36 -15.29 -11.47
CA ALA A 464 -20.58 -15.50 -10.70
C ALA A 464 -21.83 -15.76 -11.57
N LYS A 465 -22.80 -16.53 -11.05
CA LYS A 465 -24.11 -16.75 -11.70
C LYS A 465 -25.15 -15.70 -11.29
N GLU A 466 -24.99 -15.06 -10.13
CA GLU A 466 -25.85 -13.98 -9.66
C GLU A 466 -25.03 -12.95 -8.87
N ILE A 467 -25.52 -11.70 -8.86
CA ILE A 467 -25.01 -10.63 -8.00
C ILE A 467 -26.05 -10.40 -6.92
N SER A 468 -25.66 -10.58 -5.66
CA SER A 468 -26.49 -10.25 -4.49
C SER A 468 -25.61 -9.67 -3.37
N GLY A 469 -26.02 -9.66 -2.11
CA GLY A 469 -25.12 -9.34 -1.00
C GLY A 469 -24.61 -7.88 -0.87
N PHE A 470 -25.13 -6.89 -1.60
CA PHE A 470 -24.77 -5.46 -1.44
C PHE A 470 -25.95 -4.56 -1.07
N LYS A 471 -27.03 -5.14 -0.52
CA LYS A 471 -28.34 -4.47 -0.37
C LYS A 471 -28.32 -3.19 0.47
N ALA A 472 -27.34 -3.04 1.37
CA ALA A 472 -27.17 -1.85 2.19
C ALA A 472 -26.28 -0.77 1.54
N LEU A 473 -25.65 -1.03 0.39
CA LEU A 473 -24.68 -0.12 -0.22
C LEU A 473 -25.39 1.12 -0.73
N VAL A 474 -25.14 2.27 -0.10
CA VAL A 474 -25.77 3.56 -0.41
C VAL A 474 -24.91 4.39 -1.35
N SER A 475 -23.59 4.40 -1.14
CA SER A 475 -22.69 5.29 -1.89
C SER A 475 -21.37 4.64 -2.26
N ILE A 476 -20.96 4.82 -3.51
CA ILE A 476 -19.60 4.62 -4.01
C ILE A 476 -19.06 5.99 -4.38
N LYS A 477 -18.00 6.47 -3.74
CA LYS A 477 -17.43 7.80 -4.04
C LYS A 477 -16.59 7.83 -5.33
N GLY A 478 -16.02 6.70 -5.72
CA GLY A 478 -15.23 6.54 -6.95
C GLY A 478 -16.01 5.89 -8.09
N THR A 479 -15.28 5.20 -8.96
CA THR A 479 -15.82 4.49 -10.12
C THR A 479 -16.49 3.18 -9.72
N MET A 480 -17.59 2.82 -10.38
CA MET A 480 -18.16 1.46 -10.31
C MET A 480 -17.83 0.68 -11.58
N THR A 481 -17.18 -0.48 -11.43
CA THR A 481 -16.84 -1.40 -12.52
C THR A 481 -17.38 -2.80 -12.22
N LEU A 482 -18.24 -3.30 -13.10
CA LEU A 482 -18.75 -4.68 -13.11
C LEU A 482 -18.24 -5.38 -14.38
N ASN A 483 -17.51 -6.49 -14.23
CA ASN A 483 -16.82 -7.12 -15.37
C ASN A 483 -16.84 -8.67 -15.34
N ASN A 484 -16.85 -9.29 -16.51
CA ASN A 484 -16.59 -10.72 -16.78
C ASN A 484 -17.61 -11.73 -16.22
N MET A 485 -18.73 -11.28 -15.65
CA MET A 485 -19.76 -12.13 -15.03
C MET A 485 -20.82 -12.58 -16.05
N ASN A 486 -20.38 -13.34 -17.06
CA ASN A 486 -21.21 -13.75 -18.21
C ASN A 486 -22.45 -14.60 -17.88
N ASN A 487 -22.53 -15.19 -16.69
CA ASN A 487 -23.67 -16.02 -16.29
C ASN A 487 -24.79 -15.26 -15.57
N VAL A 488 -24.55 -14.01 -15.17
CA VAL A 488 -25.53 -13.17 -14.49
C VAL A 488 -26.64 -12.76 -15.46
N THR A 489 -27.89 -12.96 -15.08
CA THR A 489 -29.05 -12.54 -15.87
C THR A 489 -29.59 -11.18 -15.45
N ASN A 490 -29.48 -10.82 -14.16
CA ASN A 490 -29.94 -9.54 -13.64
C ASN A 490 -28.94 -9.00 -12.62
N ILE A 491 -28.65 -7.70 -12.70
CA ILE A 491 -27.78 -7.02 -11.73
C ILE A 491 -28.66 -6.53 -10.57
N ASN A 492 -28.91 -7.42 -9.61
CA ASN A 492 -29.68 -7.15 -8.40
C ASN A 492 -28.75 -6.95 -7.19
N GLY A 493 -29.31 -6.54 -6.05
CA GLY A 493 -28.58 -6.46 -4.79
C GLY A 493 -27.93 -5.10 -4.52
N PHE A 494 -28.19 -4.07 -5.31
CA PHE A 494 -27.78 -2.68 -5.05
C PHE A 494 -28.98 -1.77 -4.75
N ASP A 495 -29.97 -2.30 -4.04
CA ASP A 495 -31.30 -1.70 -3.88
C ASP A 495 -31.26 -0.34 -3.16
N ALA A 496 -30.26 -0.12 -2.30
CA ALA A 496 -30.06 1.13 -1.57
C ALA A 496 -29.13 2.13 -2.28
N LEU A 497 -28.54 1.79 -3.42
CA LEU A 497 -27.47 2.56 -4.06
C LEU A 497 -28.02 3.85 -4.66
N LYS A 498 -27.60 5.00 -4.12
CA LYS A 498 -28.07 6.33 -4.52
C LYS A 498 -27.04 7.16 -5.28
N SER A 499 -25.75 6.88 -5.06
CA SER A 499 -24.68 7.65 -5.67
C SER A 499 -23.49 6.78 -6.03
N ILE A 500 -22.99 6.98 -7.25
CA ILE A 500 -21.68 6.55 -7.71
C ILE A 500 -20.88 7.83 -7.98
N GLY A 501 -19.56 7.78 -7.95
CA GLY A 501 -18.72 8.84 -8.47
C GLY A 501 -18.92 9.03 -9.98
N SER A 502 -17.93 9.59 -10.66
CA SER A 502 -18.12 10.10 -12.02
C SER A 502 -18.19 9.03 -13.13
N ILE A 503 -17.87 7.76 -12.85
CA ILE A 503 -17.74 6.72 -13.88
C ILE A 503 -18.50 5.45 -13.50
N LEU A 504 -19.27 4.92 -14.45
CA LEU A 504 -19.92 3.61 -14.39
C LEU A 504 -19.52 2.76 -15.60
N SER A 505 -19.01 1.56 -15.35
CA SER A 505 -18.61 0.61 -16.39
C SER A 505 -19.22 -0.78 -16.13
N VAL A 506 -19.98 -1.30 -17.09
CA VAL A 506 -20.53 -2.66 -17.08
C VAL A 506 -20.10 -3.36 -18.35
N GLN A 507 -19.31 -4.42 -18.22
CA GLN A 507 -18.62 -5.04 -19.37
C GLN A 507 -18.60 -6.56 -19.28
N ASN A 508 -18.66 -7.25 -20.41
CA ASN A 508 -18.55 -8.71 -20.50
C ASN A 508 -19.52 -9.42 -19.54
N MET A 509 -20.81 -9.17 -19.72
CA MET A 509 -21.88 -9.82 -18.97
C MET A 509 -22.96 -10.30 -19.93
N GLU A 510 -22.62 -11.35 -20.69
CA GLU A 510 -23.36 -11.82 -21.87
C GLU A 510 -24.86 -12.04 -21.66
N LYS A 511 -25.27 -12.53 -20.49
CA LYS A 511 -26.66 -12.88 -20.18
C LYS A 511 -27.45 -11.80 -19.45
N VAL A 512 -26.88 -10.63 -19.16
CA VAL A 512 -27.58 -9.57 -18.42
C VAL A 512 -28.71 -9.00 -19.25
N GLU A 513 -29.94 -9.16 -18.77
CA GLU A 513 -31.17 -8.65 -19.38
C GLU A 513 -31.57 -7.30 -18.80
N GLN A 514 -31.20 -7.02 -17.53
CA GLN A 514 -31.58 -5.80 -16.80
C GLN A 514 -30.52 -5.31 -15.80
N ILE A 515 -30.44 -3.98 -15.65
CA ILE A 515 -29.59 -3.29 -14.67
C ILE A 515 -30.49 -2.42 -13.78
N SER A 516 -31.06 -3.02 -12.73
CA SER A 516 -32.17 -2.43 -11.96
C SER A 516 -31.77 -1.22 -11.12
N PHE A 517 -30.54 -1.21 -10.58
CA PHE A 517 -30.08 -0.14 -9.68
C PHE A 517 -29.95 1.24 -10.34
N LEU A 518 -29.91 1.34 -11.67
CA LEU A 518 -29.85 2.62 -12.38
C LEU A 518 -31.05 3.52 -12.05
N THR A 519 -32.19 2.91 -11.74
CA THR A 519 -33.40 3.63 -11.36
C THR A 519 -33.23 4.40 -10.05
N ASN A 520 -32.30 3.99 -9.17
CA ASN A 520 -32.07 4.61 -7.87
C ASN A 520 -31.11 5.82 -7.91
N LEU A 521 -30.41 6.04 -9.02
CA LEU A 521 -29.32 7.04 -9.13
C LEU A 521 -29.83 8.45 -9.47
N HIS A 522 -30.93 8.88 -8.84
CA HIS A 522 -31.57 10.15 -9.12
C HIS A 522 -30.63 11.34 -8.89
N GLY A 523 -30.44 12.16 -9.93
CA GLY A 523 -29.63 13.37 -9.87
C GLY A 523 -28.11 13.13 -9.91
N ALA A 524 -27.66 11.88 -10.16
CA ALA A 524 -26.25 11.61 -10.37
C ALA A 524 -25.73 12.31 -11.66
N HIS A 525 -24.43 12.64 -11.65
CA HIS A 525 -23.72 13.12 -12.84
C HIS A 525 -22.55 12.19 -13.13
N PHE A 526 -22.53 11.65 -14.35
CA PHE A 526 -21.46 10.80 -14.85
C PHE A 526 -20.67 11.52 -15.93
N THR A 527 -19.36 11.63 -15.75
CA THR A 527 -18.47 12.02 -16.86
C THR A 527 -18.41 10.94 -17.92
N GLN A 528 -18.60 9.67 -17.52
CA GLN A 528 -18.63 8.54 -18.46
C GLN A 528 -19.48 7.36 -17.96
N CYS A 529 -20.34 6.85 -18.84
CA CYS A 529 -20.99 5.55 -18.69
C CYS A 529 -20.62 4.64 -19.85
N SER A 530 -20.18 3.40 -19.57
CA SER A 530 -19.83 2.42 -20.60
C SER A 530 -20.56 1.10 -20.36
N PHE A 531 -21.30 0.64 -21.36
CA PHE A 531 -22.01 -0.64 -21.38
C PHE A 531 -21.52 -1.45 -22.59
N SER A 532 -20.71 -2.48 -22.36
CA SER A 532 -19.98 -3.18 -23.42
C SER A 532 -20.13 -4.71 -23.35
N ALA A 533 -20.37 -5.36 -24.48
CA ALA A 533 -20.56 -6.80 -24.57
C ALA A 533 -21.71 -7.29 -23.66
N LEU A 534 -22.91 -6.74 -23.91
CA LEU A 534 -24.17 -7.03 -23.20
C LEU A 534 -25.27 -7.44 -24.21
N PRO A 535 -25.08 -8.50 -25.00
CA PRO A 535 -26.00 -8.88 -26.09
C PRO A 535 -27.41 -9.27 -25.62
N ALA A 536 -27.60 -9.65 -24.35
CA ALA A 536 -28.94 -9.92 -23.80
C ALA A 536 -29.68 -8.64 -23.33
N LEU A 537 -28.99 -7.53 -23.10
CA LEU A 537 -29.57 -6.30 -22.57
C LEU A 537 -30.38 -5.61 -23.66
N GLN A 538 -31.70 -5.54 -23.51
CA GLN A 538 -32.62 -4.98 -24.51
C GLN A 538 -32.94 -3.50 -24.30
N GLY A 539 -32.49 -2.87 -23.22
CA GLY A 539 -32.70 -1.45 -23.04
C GLY A 539 -32.06 -0.87 -21.80
N LEU A 540 -31.99 0.45 -21.79
CA LEU A 540 -31.38 1.24 -20.73
C LEU A 540 -32.21 2.51 -20.53
N ASP A 541 -32.49 2.83 -19.27
CA ASP A 541 -33.13 4.10 -18.90
C ASP A 541 -32.11 5.00 -18.21
N VAL A 542 -31.82 6.15 -18.84
CA VAL A 542 -30.90 7.18 -18.36
C VAL A 542 -31.62 8.49 -18.01
N SER A 543 -32.95 8.47 -17.86
CA SER A 543 -33.75 9.67 -17.56
C SER A 543 -33.47 10.28 -16.18
N ASN A 544 -33.05 9.46 -15.22
CA ASN A 544 -32.88 9.84 -13.81
C ASN A 544 -31.56 10.54 -13.49
N PHE A 545 -30.60 10.57 -14.43
CA PHE A 545 -29.26 11.12 -14.21
C PHE A 545 -28.71 11.79 -15.47
N SER A 546 -27.59 12.49 -15.32
CA SER A 546 -26.92 13.20 -16.41
C SER A 546 -25.60 12.51 -16.78
N ILE A 547 -25.24 12.55 -18.07
CA ILE A 547 -24.07 11.85 -18.61
C ILE A 547 -23.38 12.76 -19.64
N ASP A 548 -22.08 12.97 -19.50
CA ASP A 548 -21.28 13.71 -20.48
C ASP A 548 -20.91 12.80 -21.68
N LYS A 549 -20.58 11.53 -21.42
CA LYS A 549 -20.27 10.52 -22.45
C LYS A 549 -20.89 9.15 -22.15
N LEU A 550 -21.81 8.72 -23.00
CA LEU A 550 -22.40 7.38 -22.98
C LEU A 550 -21.79 6.53 -24.09
N THR A 551 -21.20 5.39 -23.76
CA THR A 551 -20.74 4.39 -24.73
C THR A 551 -21.55 3.11 -24.61
N LEU A 552 -22.23 2.75 -25.68
CA LEU A 552 -22.88 1.44 -25.85
C LEU A 552 -22.06 0.65 -26.88
N ASN A 553 -21.65 -0.56 -26.52
CA ASN A 553 -20.87 -1.42 -27.39
C ASN A 553 -21.41 -2.86 -27.39
N ASN A 554 -21.87 -3.38 -28.54
CA ASN A 554 -22.39 -4.75 -28.66
C ASN A 554 -23.48 -5.06 -27.60
N VAL A 555 -24.60 -4.33 -27.68
CA VAL A 555 -25.81 -4.51 -26.86
C VAL A 555 -26.87 -5.31 -27.64
N GLY A 556 -28.03 -5.58 -27.02
CA GLY A 556 -29.14 -6.29 -27.66
C GLY A 556 -29.58 -5.74 -29.02
N SER A 557 -30.19 -6.59 -29.86
CA SER A 557 -30.53 -6.23 -31.23
C SER A 557 -31.66 -5.22 -31.35
N ASP A 558 -32.61 -5.21 -30.41
CA ASP A 558 -33.78 -4.33 -30.39
C ASP A 558 -33.67 -3.30 -29.26
N PHE A 559 -32.46 -2.77 -29.07
CA PHE A 559 -32.13 -1.97 -27.91
C PHE A 559 -32.93 -0.67 -27.82
N VAL A 560 -33.53 -0.42 -26.65
CA VAL A 560 -34.26 0.81 -26.35
C VAL A 560 -33.46 1.70 -25.42
N LEU A 561 -33.11 2.91 -25.87
CA LEU A 561 -32.48 3.91 -25.02
C LEU A 561 -33.54 4.94 -24.59
N ARG A 562 -33.90 4.92 -23.31
CA ARG A 562 -34.85 5.85 -22.69
C ARG A 562 -34.11 7.00 -22.02
N GLY A 563 -34.61 8.22 -22.16
CA GLY A 563 -34.02 9.39 -21.51
C GLY A 563 -34.87 10.65 -21.66
N ASN A 564 -34.30 11.78 -21.25
CA ASN A 564 -34.94 13.09 -21.37
C ASN A 564 -34.92 13.61 -22.82
N THR A 565 -35.79 14.57 -23.15
CA THR A 565 -35.96 15.12 -24.51
C THR A 565 -34.68 15.61 -25.17
N LYS A 566 -33.72 16.08 -24.37
CA LYS A 566 -32.39 16.47 -24.83
C LYS A 566 -31.33 15.67 -24.08
N PHE A 567 -30.40 15.07 -24.83
CA PHE A 567 -29.17 14.49 -24.33
C PHE A 567 -28.02 15.45 -24.65
N GLU A 568 -27.58 16.21 -23.66
CA GLU A 568 -26.57 17.28 -23.83
C GLU A 568 -25.13 16.77 -23.98
N GLY A 569 -24.89 15.46 -23.87
CA GLY A 569 -23.57 14.85 -23.99
C GLY A 569 -23.31 14.12 -25.31
N GLU A 570 -22.24 13.33 -25.31
CA GLU A 570 -21.87 12.43 -26.40
C GLU A 570 -22.48 11.03 -26.21
N VAL A 571 -23.12 10.50 -27.24
CA VAL A 571 -23.53 9.10 -27.33
C VAL A 571 -22.67 8.42 -28.39
N THR A 572 -21.86 7.45 -27.97
CA THR A 572 -21.07 6.58 -28.85
C THR A 572 -21.72 5.21 -28.92
N LEU A 573 -22.12 4.81 -30.12
CA LEU A 573 -22.73 3.52 -30.42
C LEU A 573 -21.75 2.71 -31.26
N ASN A 574 -21.16 1.69 -30.64
CA ASN A 574 -20.24 0.78 -31.30
C ASN A 574 -20.91 -0.58 -31.44
N ASN A 575 -20.89 -1.15 -32.63
CA ASN A 575 -21.37 -2.51 -32.85
C ASN A 575 -22.81 -2.77 -32.39
N CYS A 576 -23.67 -1.75 -32.44
CA CYS A 576 -25.10 -1.85 -32.13
C CYS A 576 -25.87 -2.17 -33.43
N ARG A 577 -26.88 -3.04 -33.36
CA ARG A 577 -27.72 -3.43 -34.52
C ARG A 577 -28.93 -2.50 -34.76
N GLY A 578 -28.93 -1.34 -34.10
CA GLY A 578 -30.01 -0.37 -34.08
C GLY A 578 -30.27 0.11 -32.66
N ILE A 579 -30.83 1.32 -32.52
CA ILE A 579 -31.29 1.88 -31.25
C ILE A 579 -32.66 2.51 -31.49
N ARG A 580 -33.63 2.18 -30.65
CA ARG A 580 -34.89 2.92 -30.56
C ARG A 580 -34.79 3.92 -29.43
N PHE A 581 -34.81 5.21 -29.77
CA PHE A 581 -34.82 6.27 -28.77
C PHE A 581 -36.25 6.43 -28.22
N GLU A 582 -36.39 6.50 -26.90
CA GLU A 582 -37.68 6.75 -26.24
C GLU A 582 -37.54 7.94 -25.28
N GLY A 583 -38.35 8.97 -25.51
CA GLY A 583 -38.26 10.22 -24.74
C GLY A 583 -37.10 11.14 -25.16
N ILE A 584 -36.05 10.62 -25.82
CA ILE A 584 -34.92 11.39 -26.37
C ILE A 584 -35.22 11.80 -27.81
N GLU A 585 -35.36 13.09 -28.06
CA GLU A 585 -35.60 13.62 -29.41
C GLU A 585 -34.37 14.31 -29.99
N ASN A 586 -33.47 14.80 -29.13
CA ASN A 586 -32.29 15.56 -29.52
C ASN A 586 -31.03 15.03 -28.81
N VAL A 587 -29.95 14.78 -29.56
CA VAL A 587 -28.64 14.36 -29.01
C VAL A 587 -27.57 15.37 -29.43
N GLN A 588 -26.77 15.88 -28.49
CA GLN A 588 -25.74 16.87 -28.82
C GLN A 588 -24.67 16.30 -29.76
N THR A 589 -24.05 15.18 -29.39
CA THR A 589 -23.08 14.49 -30.25
C THR A 589 -23.42 13.02 -30.34
N LEU A 590 -23.58 12.50 -31.55
CA LEU A 590 -23.83 11.09 -31.82
C LEU A 590 -22.74 10.54 -32.72
N ILE A 591 -22.07 9.48 -32.25
CA ILE A 591 -21.05 8.75 -33.00
C ILE A 591 -21.55 7.32 -33.16
N VAL A 592 -21.65 6.84 -34.39
CA VAL A 592 -22.14 5.48 -34.70
C VAL A 592 -21.12 4.74 -35.54
N SER A 593 -20.61 3.64 -35.00
CA SER A 593 -19.65 2.77 -35.69
C SER A 593 -20.17 1.33 -35.76
N CYS A 594 -20.16 0.74 -36.95
CA CYS A 594 -20.62 -0.65 -37.18
C CYS A 594 -19.46 -1.65 -37.35
N PHE A 595 -19.77 -2.96 -37.27
CA PHE A 595 -18.87 -4.09 -37.53
C PHE A 595 -19.34 -4.97 -38.69
N VAL A 596 -18.48 -5.94 -39.03
CA VAL A 596 -18.69 -6.99 -40.03
C VAL A 596 -19.88 -7.87 -39.67
N GLN A 597 -20.78 -8.06 -40.63
CA GLN A 597 -21.80 -9.10 -40.55
C GLN A 597 -21.80 -9.93 -41.84
N GLN A 598 -22.23 -11.19 -41.77
CA GLN A 598 -22.16 -12.09 -42.92
C GLN A 598 -23.24 -11.78 -43.96
N GLU A 599 -24.42 -11.34 -43.50
CA GLU A 599 -25.59 -11.07 -44.34
C GLU A 599 -25.93 -9.56 -44.36
N PRO A 600 -26.47 -9.02 -45.47
CA PRO A 600 -26.95 -7.65 -45.52
C PRO A 600 -28.08 -7.40 -44.51
N ALA A 601 -28.01 -6.29 -43.77
CA ALA A 601 -29.06 -5.84 -42.85
C ALA A 601 -29.18 -4.31 -42.87
N VAL A 602 -30.25 -3.80 -42.29
CA VAL A 602 -30.44 -2.36 -42.04
C VAL A 602 -30.56 -2.15 -40.54
N PHE A 603 -29.68 -1.33 -39.97
CA PHE A 603 -29.68 -0.98 -38.56
C PHE A 603 -30.38 0.36 -38.38
N ASN A 604 -31.53 0.33 -37.73
CA ASN A 604 -32.39 1.51 -37.59
C ASN A 604 -32.10 2.25 -36.29
N PHE A 605 -31.95 3.57 -36.40
CA PHE A 605 -31.83 4.51 -35.30
C PHE A 605 -33.09 5.39 -35.29
N THR A 606 -34.15 4.90 -34.63
CA THR A 606 -35.52 5.43 -34.74
C THR A 606 -35.87 6.41 -33.63
N ASN A 607 -36.87 7.26 -33.89
CA ASN A 607 -37.41 8.30 -33.00
C ASN A 607 -36.44 9.44 -32.62
N LEU A 608 -35.29 9.55 -33.28
CA LEU A 608 -34.35 10.65 -33.09
C LEU A 608 -34.59 11.73 -34.14
N ARG A 609 -35.07 12.91 -33.72
CA ARG A 609 -35.44 14.00 -34.63
C ARG A 609 -34.30 14.94 -34.97
N LYS A 610 -33.44 15.27 -34.00
CA LYS A 610 -32.33 16.19 -34.22
C LYS A 610 -31.03 15.72 -33.58
N VAL A 611 -29.91 16.10 -34.18
CA VAL A 611 -28.57 15.88 -33.63
C VAL A 611 -27.71 17.14 -33.78
N GLY A 612 -26.92 17.48 -32.76
CA GLY A 612 -25.95 18.58 -32.87
C GLY A 612 -24.80 18.24 -33.83
N LYS A 613 -24.11 17.13 -33.59
CA LYS A 613 -23.08 16.57 -34.49
C LYS A 613 -23.29 15.07 -34.67
N LEU A 614 -23.31 14.61 -35.91
CA LEU A 614 -23.46 13.19 -36.25
C LEU A 614 -22.23 12.71 -36.99
N THR A 615 -21.58 11.67 -36.49
CA THR A 615 -20.52 10.95 -37.19
C THR A 615 -20.92 9.49 -37.38
N THR A 616 -20.91 9.02 -38.62
CA THR A 616 -21.12 7.61 -38.95
C THR A 616 -19.85 7.01 -39.53
N ASN A 617 -19.52 5.79 -39.09
CA ASN A 617 -18.37 5.04 -39.58
C ASN A 617 -18.76 3.58 -39.88
N LEU A 618 -18.72 3.20 -41.15
CA LEU A 618 -19.07 1.84 -41.60
C LEU A 618 -17.89 0.84 -41.52
N GLY A 619 -16.74 1.24 -40.98
CA GLY A 619 -15.58 0.36 -40.77
C GLY A 619 -14.86 -0.06 -42.06
N TYR A 620 -13.85 -0.93 -41.93
CA TYR A 620 -12.92 -1.29 -43.02
C TYR A 620 -13.11 -2.69 -43.63
N SER A 621 -14.22 -3.37 -43.39
CA SER A 621 -14.34 -4.81 -43.65
C SER A 621 -15.70 -5.23 -44.24
N ALA A 622 -15.74 -6.38 -44.92
CA ALA A 622 -16.82 -6.83 -45.79
C ALA A 622 -18.24 -6.80 -45.16
N ASN A 623 -19.26 -6.52 -45.99
CA ASN A 623 -20.69 -6.66 -45.71
C ASN A 623 -21.24 -5.86 -44.50
N ALA A 624 -20.94 -4.56 -44.39
CA ALA A 624 -21.57 -3.69 -43.39
C ALA A 624 -23.08 -3.49 -43.67
N ALA A 625 -23.89 -3.53 -42.60
CA ALA A 625 -25.29 -3.13 -42.63
C ALA A 625 -25.44 -1.68 -43.11
N ALA A 626 -26.55 -1.34 -43.75
CA ALA A 626 -26.92 0.06 -43.92
C ALA A 626 -27.31 0.64 -42.55
N MET A 627 -26.72 1.75 -42.12
CA MET A 627 -27.29 2.53 -41.03
C MET A 627 -28.48 3.31 -41.57
N CYS A 628 -29.59 3.38 -40.84
CA CYS A 628 -30.77 4.15 -41.26
C CYS A 628 -31.26 5.03 -40.10
N PHE A 629 -31.42 6.32 -40.39
CA PHE A 629 -31.97 7.32 -39.48
C PHE A 629 -33.33 7.80 -40.05
N PRO A 630 -34.40 7.01 -39.90
CA PRO A 630 -35.67 7.25 -40.59
C PRO A 630 -36.40 8.52 -40.14
N ASP A 631 -36.15 8.98 -38.91
CA ASP A 631 -36.88 10.10 -38.28
C ASP A 631 -36.01 11.36 -38.10
N LEU A 632 -34.75 11.33 -38.54
CA LEU A 632 -33.81 12.43 -38.34
C LEU A 632 -34.06 13.56 -39.34
N GLU A 633 -34.58 14.69 -38.85
CA GLU A 633 -34.99 15.84 -39.66
C GLU A 633 -33.86 16.88 -39.81
N GLU A 634 -32.99 17.04 -38.80
CA GLU A 634 -31.97 18.09 -38.73
C GLU A 634 -30.66 17.63 -38.06
N VAL A 635 -29.52 17.98 -38.66
CA VAL A 635 -28.19 17.97 -38.00
C VAL A 635 -27.70 19.41 -37.87
N GLU A 636 -27.70 19.99 -36.67
CA GLU A 636 -27.45 21.44 -36.49
C GLU A 636 -26.00 21.84 -36.85
N GLY A 637 -25.04 20.98 -36.54
CA GLY A 637 -23.63 21.14 -36.83
C GLY A 637 -23.18 20.23 -37.97
N THR A 638 -22.11 19.47 -37.74
CA THR A 638 -21.49 18.67 -38.81
C THR A 638 -22.10 17.26 -38.87
N LEU A 639 -22.49 16.86 -40.08
CA LEU A 639 -22.73 15.49 -40.48
C LEU A 639 -21.47 14.94 -41.17
N THR A 640 -20.79 14.01 -40.51
CA THR A 640 -19.60 13.35 -41.03
C THR A 640 -19.94 11.90 -41.40
N LEU A 641 -19.85 11.58 -42.68
CA LEU A 641 -20.09 10.26 -43.22
C LEU A 641 -18.76 9.64 -43.65
N SER A 642 -18.33 8.60 -42.93
CA SER A 642 -17.14 7.81 -43.24
C SER A 642 -17.54 6.42 -43.70
N GLU A 643 -17.69 6.24 -45.01
CA GLU A 643 -18.41 5.09 -45.59
C GLU A 643 -17.49 4.20 -46.43
N GLY A 644 -16.83 3.25 -45.75
CA GLY A 644 -16.26 2.04 -46.33
C GLY A 644 -14.75 1.98 -46.54
N SER A 645 -14.31 0.86 -47.14
CA SER A 645 -12.92 0.54 -47.46
C SER A 645 -12.78 -0.21 -48.79
N SER A 646 -11.54 -0.41 -49.24
CA SER A 646 -11.21 -1.03 -50.52
C SER A 646 -11.68 -2.48 -50.72
N ALA A 647 -12.27 -3.13 -49.71
CA ALA A 647 -12.47 -4.57 -49.67
C ALA A 647 -13.79 -5.07 -50.30
N GLN A 648 -14.90 -4.31 -50.33
CA GLN A 648 -16.20 -4.71 -50.94
C GLN A 648 -17.27 -3.58 -50.90
N GLN A 649 -18.35 -3.70 -51.68
CA GLN A 649 -19.48 -2.74 -51.69
C GLN A 649 -20.25 -2.77 -50.35
N MET A 650 -20.44 -1.59 -49.75
CA MET A 650 -21.26 -1.39 -48.55
C MET A 650 -22.57 -0.71 -48.91
N GLN A 651 -23.61 -0.94 -48.11
CA GLN A 651 -24.84 -0.17 -48.23
C GLN A 651 -24.64 1.21 -47.58
N PRO A 652 -25.03 2.31 -48.25
CA PRO A 652 -24.85 3.66 -47.74
C PRO A 652 -25.73 3.91 -46.51
N THR A 653 -25.32 4.84 -45.65
CA THR A 653 -26.18 5.36 -44.59
C THR A 653 -27.39 6.06 -45.21
N GLN A 654 -28.57 5.78 -44.67
CA GLN A 654 -29.84 6.25 -45.18
C GLN A 654 -30.40 7.36 -44.29
N PHE A 655 -30.80 8.47 -44.92
CA PHE A 655 -31.45 9.61 -44.28
C PHE A 655 -32.76 9.97 -45.00
N PRO A 656 -33.85 9.22 -44.79
CA PRO A 656 -35.11 9.41 -45.53
C PRO A 656 -35.81 10.76 -45.27
N THR A 657 -35.60 11.37 -44.10
CA THR A 657 -36.32 12.57 -43.63
C THR A 657 -35.43 13.78 -43.37
N LEU A 658 -34.12 13.67 -43.58
CA LEU A 658 -33.16 14.74 -43.27
C LEU A 658 -33.28 15.91 -44.25
N ARG A 659 -33.74 17.06 -43.74
CA ARG A 659 -34.00 18.27 -44.53
C ARG A 659 -32.93 19.33 -44.39
N LYS A 660 -32.23 19.38 -43.25
CA LYS A 660 -31.25 20.43 -42.94
C LYS A 660 -30.01 19.91 -42.25
N VAL A 661 -28.85 20.41 -42.66
CA VAL A 661 -27.55 20.10 -42.07
C VAL A 661 -26.74 21.39 -41.88
N GLY A 662 -25.97 21.51 -40.79
CA GLY A 662 -25.03 22.62 -40.59
C GLY A 662 -23.87 22.55 -41.58
N ALA A 663 -23.12 21.45 -41.61
CA ALA A 663 -22.13 21.15 -42.66
C ALA A 663 -22.09 19.64 -42.94
N LEU A 664 -21.84 19.25 -44.19
CA LEU A 664 -21.72 17.85 -44.60
C LEU A 664 -20.27 17.57 -45.01
N THR A 665 -19.68 16.54 -44.43
CA THR A 665 -18.41 15.97 -44.88
C THR A 665 -18.61 14.50 -45.20
N TYR A 666 -18.45 14.13 -46.47
CA TYR A 666 -18.46 12.75 -46.92
C TYR A 666 -17.06 12.30 -47.36
N THR A 667 -16.63 11.17 -46.80
CA THR A 667 -15.43 10.44 -47.22
C THR A 667 -15.77 8.96 -47.29
N GLY A 668 -15.76 8.37 -48.47
CA GLY A 668 -16.16 6.97 -48.61
C GLY A 668 -15.97 6.40 -50.01
N VAL A 669 -16.44 5.17 -50.19
CA VAL A 669 -16.28 4.34 -51.40
C VAL A 669 -17.59 3.73 -51.89
N ILE A 670 -18.75 4.22 -51.41
CA ILE A 670 -20.07 3.81 -51.90
C ILE A 670 -20.32 4.36 -53.32
N SER A 671 -21.14 3.67 -54.12
CA SER A 671 -21.46 4.10 -55.48
C SER A 671 -22.44 5.28 -55.52
N VAL A 672 -23.36 5.41 -54.57
CA VAL A 672 -24.41 6.44 -54.59
C VAL A 672 -24.57 7.11 -53.24
N LEU A 673 -24.25 8.41 -53.16
CA LEU A 673 -24.56 9.25 -52.00
C LEU A 673 -25.99 9.77 -52.16
N ASN A 674 -26.90 9.31 -51.30
CA ASN A 674 -28.33 9.61 -51.43
C ASN A 674 -28.88 10.36 -50.22
N LEU A 675 -29.32 11.60 -50.46
CA LEU A 675 -29.93 12.50 -49.47
C LEU A 675 -31.24 13.06 -50.07
N PRO A 676 -32.31 12.25 -50.11
CA PRO A 676 -33.44 12.43 -51.02
C PRO A 676 -34.31 13.65 -50.72
N VAL A 677 -34.33 14.12 -49.47
CA VAL A 677 -35.16 15.26 -49.04
C VAL A 677 -34.35 16.41 -48.45
N LEU A 678 -33.02 16.38 -48.60
CA LEU A 678 -32.14 17.44 -48.10
C LEU A 678 -32.40 18.74 -48.87
N GLU A 679 -32.68 19.82 -48.15
CA GLU A 679 -33.02 21.13 -48.72
C GLU A 679 -31.93 22.17 -48.49
N ASN A 680 -31.24 22.12 -47.36
CA ASN A 680 -30.32 23.17 -46.94
C ASN A 680 -29.09 22.61 -46.22
N VAL A 681 -27.90 23.09 -46.63
CA VAL A 681 -26.65 22.96 -45.87
C VAL A 681 -26.13 24.35 -45.54
N ASP A 682 -26.08 24.73 -44.27
CA ASP A 682 -25.72 26.12 -43.90
C ASP A 682 -24.23 26.45 -44.18
N GLY A 683 -23.36 25.45 -44.15
CA GLY A 683 -21.92 25.53 -44.39
C GLY A 683 -21.48 24.69 -45.59
N GLU A 684 -20.32 24.03 -45.49
CA GLU A 684 -19.79 23.23 -46.60
C GLU A 684 -20.62 21.96 -46.85
N PHE A 685 -20.99 21.74 -48.12
CA PHE A 685 -21.33 20.45 -48.69
C PHE A 685 -20.04 19.88 -49.31
N ARG A 686 -19.27 19.13 -48.53
CA ARG A 686 -17.96 18.59 -48.93
C ARG A 686 -18.05 17.09 -49.20
N VAL A 687 -17.71 16.69 -50.42
CA VAL A 687 -17.72 15.29 -50.87
C VAL A 687 -16.36 14.94 -51.49
N SER A 688 -15.69 13.95 -50.92
CA SER A 688 -14.59 13.26 -51.58
C SER A 688 -15.15 12.21 -52.55
N THR A 689 -15.08 12.47 -53.85
CA THR A 689 -15.71 11.63 -54.89
C THR A 689 -14.86 10.42 -55.29
N SER A 690 -13.59 10.37 -54.90
CA SER A 690 -12.78 9.15 -54.98
C SER A 690 -11.92 8.98 -53.74
N TYR A 691 -11.57 7.73 -53.45
CA TYR A 691 -10.79 7.38 -52.27
C TYR A 691 -9.79 6.26 -52.62
N GLN A 692 -8.55 6.40 -52.14
CA GLN A 692 -7.46 5.47 -52.45
C GLN A 692 -6.76 4.99 -51.17
N ASN A 693 -7.16 3.82 -50.70
CA ASN A 693 -6.47 3.03 -49.68
C ASN A 693 -6.58 1.54 -50.05
N GLY A 694 -5.96 1.15 -51.17
CA GLY A 694 -6.22 -0.08 -51.93
C GLY A 694 -6.63 0.23 -53.39
N PRO A 695 -7.32 -0.68 -54.11
CA PRO A 695 -7.93 -0.36 -55.40
C PRO A 695 -8.80 0.90 -55.31
N VAL A 696 -8.67 1.78 -56.29
CA VAL A 696 -9.41 3.04 -56.34
C VAL A 696 -10.90 2.74 -56.46
N LYS A 697 -11.69 3.41 -55.63
CA LYS A 697 -13.15 3.40 -55.72
C LYS A 697 -13.64 4.83 -55.88
N MET A 698 -14.69 4.97 -56.65
CA MET A 698 -15.24 6.25 -57.08
C MET A 698 -16.72 6.27 -56.77
N LEU A 699 -17.19 7.40 -56.28
CA LEU A 699 -18.59 7.74 -56.20
C LEU A 699 -19.14 7.86 -57.63
N GLU A 700 -20.21 7.16 -57.93
CA GLU A 700 -20.80 7.13 -59.28
C GLU A 700 -21.92 8.16 -59.41
N GLU A 701 -22.66 8.43 -58.32
CA GLU A 701 -23.82 9.32 -58.34
C GLU A 701 -24.01 10.06 -57.00
N ILE A 702 -24.46 11.31 -57.08
CA ILE A 702 -24.94 12.09 -55.94
C ILE A 702 -26.43 12.37 -56.17
N ARG A 703 -27.29 12.04 -55.21
CA ARG A 703 -28.75 12.26 -55.28
C ARG A 703 -29.19 13.23 -54.20
N VAL A 704 -29.40 14.49 -54.60
CA VAL A 704 -29.83 15.61 -53.74
C VAL A 704 -30.93 16.43 -54.42
N PRO A 705 -32.05 15.79 -54.83
CA PRO A 705 -33.02 16.41 -55.76
C PRO A 705 -33.69 17.66 -55.20
N ASN A 706 -33.71 17.86 -53.88
CA ASN A 706 -34.37 18.99 -53.23
C ASN A 706 -33.41 20.05 -52.68
N LEU A 707 -32.09 19.91 -52.90
CA LEU A 707 -31.09 20.79 -52.31
C LEU A 707 -31.13 22.17 -52.95
N LYS A 708 -31.53 23.19 -52.19
CA LYS A 708 -31.70 24.58 -52.67
C LYS A 708 -30.55 25.49 -52.27
N ARG A 709 -29.91 25.23 -51.14
CA ARG A 709 -28.86 26.10 -50.59
C ARG A 709 -27.72 25.30 -49.96
N VAL A 710 -26.50 25.76 -50.23
CA VAL A 710 -25.28 25.36 -49.52
C VAL A 710 -24.51 26.61 -49.10
N GLY A 711 -23.69 26.57 -48.06
CA GLY A 711 -22.68 27.61 -47.83
C GLY A 711 -21.55 27.48 -48.85
N GLY A 712 -20.93 26.31 -48.96
CA GLY A 712 -19.92 26.04 -49.99
C GLY A 712 -20.13 24.68 -50.64
N LEU A 713 -20.11 24.61 -51.99
CA LEU A 713 -20.13 23.32 -52.69
C LEU A 713 -18.69 22.86 -52.94
N VAL A 714 -18.25 21.80 -52.27
CA VAL A 714 -16.89 21.28 -52.39
C VAL A 714 -16.88 19.84 -52.90
N LEU A 715 -16.45 19.64 -54.14
CA LEU A 715 -16.18 18.32 -54.70
C LEU A 715 -14.68 18.13 -54.88
N THR A 716 -14.13 17.10 -54.25
CA THR A 716 -12.69 16.84 -54.28
C THR A 716 -12.41 15.34 -54.36
N SER A 717 -11.15 14.94 -54.26
CA SER A 717 -10.71 13.56 -54.32
C SER A 717 -9.58 13.32 -53.30
N ASN A 718 -9.68 12.19 -52.59
CA ASN A 718 -8.65 11.68 -51.68
C ASN A 718 -7.67 10.72 -52.40
N ALA A 719 -7.63 10.70 -53.73
CA ALA A 719 -6.71 9.87 -54.49
C ALA A 719 -5.30 10.47 -54.57
N TYR A 720 -4.28 9.60 -54.63
CA TYR A 720 -2.86 9.99 -54.60
C TYR A 720 -2.33 10.54 -55.93
N SER A 721 -2.99 10.27 -57.05
CA SER A 721 -2.54 10.70 -58.39
C SER A 721 -3.71 11.07 -59.30
N ALA A 722 -3.43 11.90 -60.31
CA ALA A 722 -4.42 12.37 -61.26
C ALA A 722 -5.11 11.25 -62.06
N ASN A 723 -4.44 10.12 -62.27
CA ASN A 723 -5.02 8.94 -62.94
C ASN A 723 -6.16 8.29 -62.13
N ASN A 724 -6.26 8.63 -60.84
CA ASN A 724 -7.22 8.05 -59.89
C ASN A 724 -8.28 9.07 -59.45
N TYR A 725 -8.33 10.24 -60.09
CA TYR A 725 -9.40 11.22 -59.95
C TYR A 725 -10.70 10.65 -60.51
N ASN A 726 -11.84 11.08 -59.95
CA ASN A 726 -13.13 10.52 -60.34
C ASN A 726 -13.39 10.77 -61.83
N ASN A 727 -13.57 9.70 -62.61
CA ASN A 727 -13.83 9.75 -64.04
C ASN A 727 -15.24 9.26 -64.42
N VAL A 728 -16.09 9.00 -63.42
CA VAL A 728 -17.45 8.49 -63.60
C VAL A 728 -18.48 9.62 -63.61
N ILE A 729 -18.34 10.59 -62.71
CA ILE A 729 -19.22 11.77 -62.68
C ILE A 729 -18.81 12.71 -63.82
N THR A 730 -19.67 12.83 -64.84
CA THR A 730 -19.39 13.60 -66.07
C THR A 730 -20.15 14.92 -66.16
N ASP A 731 -21.22 15.08 -65.37
CA ASP A 731 -22.00 16.30 -65.25
C ASP A 731 -22.47 16.55 -63.82
N LEU A 732 -22.94 17.77 -63.54
CA LEU A 732 -23.43 18.19 -62.22
C LEU A 732 -24.95 18.35 -62.16
N LYS A 733 -25.72 17.70 -63.04
CA LYS A 733 -27.20 17.86 -63.09
C LYS A 733 -27.90 17.51 -61.78
N CYS A 734 -27.26 16.69 -60.95
CA CYS A 734 -27.73 16.40 -59.59
C CYS A 734 -27.92 17.65 -58.71
N PHE A 735 -27.25 18.76 -59.02
CA PHE A 735 -27.41 20.05 -58.35
C PHE A 735 -28.37 21.02 -59.05
N GLY A 736 -29.15 20.58 -60.05
CA GLY A 736 -30.02 21.47 -60.84
C GLY A 736 -31.12 22.20 -60.05
N THR A 737 -31.40 21.78 -58.82
CA THR A 737 -32.30 22.49 -57.88
C THR A 737 -31.59 23.47 -56.96
N LEU A 738 -30.25 23.49 -56.96
CA LEU A 738 -29.44 24.39 -56.16
C LEU A 738 -29.62 25.83 -56.64
N GLU A 739 -30.09 26.70 -55.75
CA GLU A 739 -30.38 28.09 -56.05
C GLU A 739 -29.31 29.03 -55.50
N ASN A 740 -28.54 28.63 -54.48
CA ASN A 740 -27.58 29.49 -53.80
C ASN A 740 -26.39 28.68 -53.24
N ALA A 741 -25.19 29.23 -53.43
CA ALA A 741 -23.95 28.83 -52.77
C ALA A 741 -23.10 30.09 -52.53
N ASP A 742 -22.40 30.19 -51.39
CA ASP A 742 -21.46 31.28 -51.14
C ASP A 742 -20.18 31.10 -51.96
N TYR A 743 -19.76 29.84 -52.22
CA TYR A 743 -18.68 29.52 -53.15
C TYR A 743 -18.76 28.10 -53.74
N ILE A 744 -18.08 27.92 -54.86
CA ILE A 744 -17.91 26.65 -55.57
C ILE A 744 -16.43 26.28 -55.59
N ASN A 745 -16.11 25.07 -55.12
CA ASN A 745 -14.78 24.48 -55.19
C ASN A 745 -14.87 23.06 -55.75
N ILE A 746 -14.62 22.89 -57.03
CA ILE A 746 -14.75 21.60 -57.73
C ILE A 746 -13.42 21.27 -58.36
N GLN A 747 -12.72 20.31 -57.77
CA GLN A 747 -11.39 19.95 -58.19
C GLN A 747 -11.25 18.44 -58.33
N LYS A 748 -10.32 18.02 -59.19
CA LYS A 748 -9.88 16.62 -59.30
C LYS A 748 -11.00 15.66 -59.73
N GLN A 749 -11.84 16.10 -60.67
CA GLN A 749 -12.91 15.32 -61.30
C GLN A 749 -12.58 15.09 -62.78
N ALA A 750 -11.74 14.09 -63.08
CA ALA A 750 -11.21 13.84 -64.42
C ALA A 750 -12.29 13.62 -65.51
N GLY A 751 -13.46 13.09 -65.12
CA GLY A 751 -14.58 12.84 -66.04
C GLY A 751 -15.50 14.04 -66.25
N LEU A 752 -15.43 15.04 -65.38
CA LEU A 752 -16.40 16.14 -65.34
C LEU A 752 -16.21 17.10 -66.52
N VAL A 753 -17.20 17.16 -67.41
CA VAL A 753 -17.18 18.00 -68.63
C VAL A 753 -18.37 18.96 -68.75
N SER A 754 -19.36 18.88 -67.84
CA SER A 754 -20.54 19.75 -67.83
C SER A 754 -20.86 20.30 -66.44
N PHE A 755 -21.00 21.62 -66.35
CA PHE A 755 -21.38 22.36 -65.14
C PHE A 755 -22.83 22.87 -65.20
N GLU A 756 -23.65 22.42 -66.17
CA GLU A 756 -25.03 22.91 -66.40
C GLU A 756 -25.90 22.91 -65.13
N GLY A 757 -25.73 21.92 -64.24
CA GLY A 757 -26.48 21.86 -62.99
C GLY A 757 -26.25 23.03 -62.01
N LEU A 758 -25.21 23.84 -62.22
CA LEU A 758 -24.88 25.01 -61.38
C LEU A 758 -25.33 26.34 -61.99
N GLU A 759 -26.00 26.36 -63.14
CA GLU A 759 -26.41 27.57 -63.87
C GLU A 759 -27.11 28.60 -62.95
N LYS A 760 -28.06 28.14 -62.12
CA LYS A 760 -28.81 28.98 -61.19
C LYS A 760 -27.92 29.65 -60.14
N VAL A 761 -26.84 28.99 -59.72
CA VAL A 761 -25.92 29.46 -58.69
C VAL A 761 -24.90 30.44 -59.25
N ILE A 762 -24.38 30.17 -60.45
CA ILE A 762 -23.32 30.97 -61.09
C ILE A 762 -23.72 32.45 -61.19
N SER A 763 -24.99 32.74 -61.48
CA SER A 763 -25.50 34.11 -61.54
C SER A 763 -25.37 34.90 -60.23
N LYS A 764 -25.34 34.21 -59.07
CA LYS A 764 -25.34 34.81 -57.73
C LYS A 764 -23.97 34.88 -57.06
N LEU A 765 -22.93 34.29 -57.66
CA LEU A 765 -21.55 34.37 -57.17
C LEU A 765 -20.99 35.79 -57.37
N GLU A 766 -20.32 36.31 -56.33
CA GLU A 766 -19.90 37.73 -56.21
C GLU A 766 -18.63 38.06 -57.01
N ASP A 767 -17.59 37.21 -56.95
CA ASP A 767 -16.30 37.44 -57.62
C ASP A 767 -15.52 36.14 -57.92
N GLU A 768 -14.39 36.25 -58.62
CA GLU A 768 -13.54 35.12 -59.03
C GLU A 768 -13.05 34.24 -57.86
N GLY A 769 -12.88 34.79 -56.65
CA GLY A 769 -12.47 34.05 -55.46
C GLY A 769 -13.51 33.04 -54.97
N THR A 770 -14.76 33.14 -55.46
CA THR A 770 -15.85 32.21 -55.16
C THR A 770 -15.95 31.04 -56.15
N TRP A 771 -15.09 30.99 -57.19
CA TRP A 771 -15.07 29.94 -58.22
C TRP A 771 -13.70 29.29 -58.34
N VAL A 772 -13.52 28.15 -57.67
CA VAL A 772 -12.27 27.38 -57.69
C VAL A 772 -12.49 26.08 -58.45
N VAL A 773 -12.05 26.03 -59.72
CA VAL A 773 -12.20 24.86 -60.58
C VAL A 773 -10.87 24.48 -61.21
N SER A 774 -10.36 23.28 -60.93
CA SER A 774 -9.07 22.82 -61.46
C SER A 774 -8.96 21.30 -61.53
N GLU A 775 -8.10 20.82 -62.43
CA GLU A 775 -7.80 19.37 -62.57
C GLU A 775 -9.03 18.50 -62.87
N ASN A 776 -10.05 19.07 -63.51
CA ASN A 776 -11.23 18.37 -64.00
C ASN A 776 -11.15 18.12 -65.53
N GLY A 777 -12.10 17.36 -66.07
CA GLY A 777 -12.23 17.14 -67.53
C GLY A 777 -12.45 18.45 -68.32
N TYR A 778 -13.16 19.40 -67.72
CA TYR A 778 -13.39 20.78 -68.15
C TYR A 778 -13.15 21.74 -66.98
N ASN A 779 -12.38 22.81 -67.19
CA ASN A 779 -12.04 23.78 -66.15
C ASN A 779 -12.34 25.20 -66.67
N PRO A 780 -13.62 25.57 -66.80
CA PRO A 780 -13.98 26.92 -67.25
C PRO A 780 -13.56 27.96 -66.22
N THR A 781 -13.11 29.12 -66.71
CA THR A 781 -12.89 30.28 -65.85
C THR A 781 -14.23 30.86 -65.37
N PHE A 782 -14.19 31.73 -64.36
CA PHE A 782 -15.39 32.39 -63.86
C PHE A 782 -16.09 33.25 -64.93
N GLU A 783 -15.32 33.92 -65.79
CA GLU A 783 -15.84 34.72 -66.91
C GLU A 783 -16.59 33.82 -67.92
N GLN A 784 -16.00 32.69 -68.30
CA GLN A 784 -16.59 31.73 -69.24
C GLN A 784 -17.94 31.20 -68.76
N VAL A 785 -18.04 30.83 -67.47
CA VAL A 785 -19.32 30.33 -66.93
C VAL A 785 -20.38 31.43 -66.79
N LYS A 786 -19.99 32.71 -66.60
CA LYS A 786 -20.92 33.85 -66.62
C LYS A 786 -21.46 34.13 -68.03
N GLU A 787 -20.68 33.83 -69.07
CA GLU A 787 -21.08 33.93 -70.48
C GLU A 787 -21.89 32.71 -70.97
N GLY A 788 -22.07 31.69 -70.11
CA GLY A 788 -22.86 30.49 -70.41
C GLY A 788 -22.06 29.34 -71.01
N GLU A 789 -20.72 29.40 -71.02
CA GLU A 789 -19.86 28.29 -71.40
C GLU A 789 -19.80 27.24 -70.28
N LEU A 790 -20.85 26.41 -70.20
CA LEU A 790 -21.01 25.40 -69.13
C LEU A 790 -20.61 23.98 -69.55
N VAL A 791 -20.31 23.75 -70.84
CA VAL A 791 -19.99 22.44 -71.39
C VAL A 791 -18.76 22.54 -72.30
N LYS A 792 -17.86 21.58 -72.19
CA LYS A 792 -16.62 21.49 -72.98
C LYS A 792 -16.82 21.18 -74.46
#